data_AF-A0A7W0I167-F1
#
_entry.id   AF-A0A7W0I167-F1
#
_cell.length_a   1.000
_cell.length_b   1.000
_cell.length_c   1.000
_cell.angle_alpha   90.00
_cell.angle_beta   90.00
_cell.angle_gamma   90.00
#
_symmetry.space_group_name_H-M   'P 1'
#
loop_
_entity.id
_entity.type
_entity.pdbx_description
1 polymer ?
#
loop_
_entity_poly.entity_id
_entity_poly.type
_entity_poly.pdbx_seq_one_letter_code
_entity_poly.pdbx_strand_id
1 'polypeptide(L)'
;MMRYVIVPSALLILLILISASTNYGASARTEMVKVMTESNQIGNPIWTLGKPDDSDLEFGKESAAPISYTVSSGEQQQETWSSVPQGLNKSLNPTLSINYALAEIPEYGVHFRVKILDAHKSVPQMAVFSNNLLSGIIQIAGVGGTTSAYEYKKLYELYIPKEQLQLGNNVLKLSAEGCLSCKADENKFLWWKWDYLSLDALAAPAEEPIHGRYVESGTKVSNLSFYYDQGAVRHLPYVLKWLGIAYSGNVMRVDCATDVKEGCSAIKPYYETLRDYNTQAVALHLHTGNIKLNDDGTLPADAENKLSDYVKQYGSMFQYYEIDNEPGLFNRSKSVNLAIAKWLKTNLPELAPHVKTVAPGWAYAPPYSMRTCRNQNTSGMLRCGDPDGWESDPNQRMELEEMTDLTNGHAYGTSYVNNKDGSFLENMRTFGGAEDGLQKLMLNTEYGTSDSHKDPVEYGAAEPHAAVFDRIMRAHIGYADMFMQHAAFYPEYALFEPGIDLNTQNPAQMQIHKNSSEEDTRVGVMRRLNLAYATHGKPLVYEISNKPELSDKLVYFRGVDTSTLPALPGSGGKSDKILLNFVNFESSPQTIQVKVTMPEAAIYEGERFGAGDTYESARSYLSGLQADPELNFKETLGPGEAVQYILSRADGVRKVAPTWIQAKPAQHHAIELSWKESEVAQSYDILRKSGGSESSYEVIAEQVQGTEFVDTSTVIGNQYEYQIKLSGTNEVSQPASATATDSVALDRKDWEVTSSSGKPQGAIDGNIYSRWDTGVAQAPGQFYQVDMKTPTTINRIRLRSEGSPNDYPRKYEVYVSTDGYTWSQPIATGSGSSILDINFSPTYARFVKIIQTMKAGNYWSIHDLQIYG
;
A
#
# COMPACT_ATOMS: atom_id res chain seq x y z
N MET A 1 -14.77 -55.77 -41.11
CA MET A 1 -14.37 -56.72 -42.17
C MET A 1 -13.61 -55.92 -43.21
N MET A 2 -12.35 -56.30 -43.50
CA MET A 2 -11.45 -55.75 -44.54
C MET A 2 -11.01 -54.27 -44.39
N ARG A 3 -9.81 -53.85 -44.79
CA ARG A 3 -8.46 -54.44 -44.97
C ARG A 3 -7.56 -53.25 -45.34
N TYR A 4 -6.32 -53.29 -44.88
CA TYR A 4 -5.15 -52.49 -45.26
C TYR A 4 -5.01 -52.15 -46.75
N VAL A 5 -4.40 -51.01 -47.08
CA VAL A 5 -3.34 -50.91 -48.11
C VAL A 5 -2.30 -49.84 -47.71
N ILE A 6 -1.04 -50.17 -47.96
CA ILE A 6 0.22 -49.54 -47.57
C ILE A 6 0.97 -49.12 -48.86
N VAL A 7 1.43 -47.85 -48.94
CA VAL A 7 2.74 -47.34 -49.47
C VAL A 7 2.97 -47.40 -51.02
N PRO A 8 3.90 -46.65 -51.71
CA PRO A 8 5.03 -45.78 -51.28
C PRO A 8 5.28 -44.39 -51.95
N SER A 9 6.14 -43.60 -51.27
CA SER A 9 7.39 -42.85 -51.66
C SER A 9 7.54 -42.19 -53.05
N ALA A 10 8.14 -41.01 -53.29
CA ALA A 10 9.28 -40.31 -52.65
C ALA A 10 9.51 -38.87 -53.19
N LEU A 11 10.24 -38.04 -52.40
CA LEU A 11 11.22 -36.94 -52.66
C LEU A 11 10.94 -35.68 -51.78
N LEU A 12 11.59 -35.52 -50.62
CA LEU A 12 12.85 -34.77 -50.35
C LEU A 12 12.69 -33.25 -50.63
N ILE A 13 12.69 -32.29 -49.68
CA ILE A 13 13.83 -31.79 -48.85
C ILE A 13 13.34 -30.64 -47.91
N LEU A 14 13.92 -30.57 -46.70
CA LEU A 14 14.10 -29.44 -45.74
C LEU A 14 13.01 -28.98 -44.74
N LEU A 15 13.31 -29.25 -43.45
CA LEU A 15 13.42 -28.31 -42.31
C LEU A 15 12.18 -27.55 -41.78
N ILE A 16 11.58 -28.03 -40.69
CA ILE A 16 11.76 -27.53 -39.29
C ILE A 16 10.65 -28.14 -38.42
N LEU A 17 11.05 -28.90 -37.41
CA LEU A 17 10.21 -29.30 -36.27
C LEU A 17 9.91 -28.05 -35.43
N ILE A 18 8.68 -27.56 -35.46
CA ILE A 18 8.12 -26.78 -34.36
C ILE A 18 7.24 -27.73 -33.58
N SER A 19 7.78 -28.25 -32.48
CA SER A 19 7.00 -28.81 -31.39
C SER A 19 6.13 -27.68 -30.81
N ALA A 20 4.82 -27.85 -30.93
CA ALA A 20 3.85 -27.07 -30.20
C ALA A 20 4.11 -27.17 -28.69
N SER A 21 4.59 -26.09 -28.09
CA SER A 21 4.48 -25.84 -26.65
C SER A 21 3.31 -24.89 -26.42
N THR A 22 2.33 -25.40 -25.69
CA THR A 22 1.14 -24.69 -25.23
C THR A 22 1.53 -23.57 -24.26
N ASN A 23 1.75 -22.37 -24.78
CA ASN A 23 1.76 -21.12 -24.01
C ASN A 23 0.31 -20.67 -23.79
N TYR A 24 -0.36 -21.20 -22.77
CA TYR A 24 -1.68 -20.76 -22.34
C TYR A 24 -1.57 -20.21 -20.91
N GLY A 25 -1.73 -18.90 -20.74
CA GLY A 25 -1.87 -18.27 -19.42
C GLY A 25 -1.34 -16.84 -19.31
N ALA A 26 -0.18 -16.55 -19.93
CA ALA A 26 0.43 -15.21 -19.89
C ALA A 26 0.03 -14.32 -21.07
N SER A 27 -0.20 -14.90 -22.25
CA SER A 27 -0.80 -14.12 -23.35
C SER A 27 -2.17 -13.62 -22.93
N ALA A 28 -3.00 -14.40 -22.22
CA ALA A 28 -4.33 -13.95 -21.82
C ALA A 28 -4.37 -12.71 -20.88
N ARG A 29 -3.39 -12.46 -19.99
CA ARG A 29 -3.40 -11.30 -19.08
C ARG A 29 -2.55 -10.12 -19.55
N THR A 30 -1.42 -10.38 -20.21
CA THR A 30 -0.70 -9.33 -20.95
C THR A 30 -1.51 -8.89 -22.17
N GLU A 31 -2.24 -9.80 -22.82
CA GLU A 31 -3.31 -9.46 -23.77
C GLU A 31 -4.50 -8.86 -23.05
N MET A 32 -4.95 -9.23 -21.84
CA MET A 32 -6.07 -8.48 -21.20
C MET A 32 -5.70 -7.06 -20.78
N VAL A 33 -4.53 -6.79 -20.20
CA VAL A 33 -4.09 -5.41 -19.90
C VAL A 33 -3.93 -4.64 -21.21
N LYS A 34 -3.34 -5.28 -22.23
CA LYS A 34 -3.23 -4.72 -23.58
C LYS A 34 -4.58 -4.60 -24.30
N VAL A 35 -5.58 -5.45 -24.05
CA VAL A 35 -6.95 -5.45 -24.60
C VAL A 35 -7.87 -4.55 -23.76
N MET A 36 -7.52 -4.19 -22.53
CA MET A 36 -8.20 -3.17 -21.73
C MET A 36 -7.68 -1.77 -22.09
N THR A 37 -6.39 -1.63 -22.46
CA THR A 37 -5.77 -0.37 -22.92
C THR A 37 -5.70 -0.19 -24.46
N GLU A 38 -6.01 -1.20 -25.26
CA GLU A 38 -6.15 -1.11 -26.74
C GLU A 38 -7.60 -1.40 -27.16
N SER A 39 -8.59 -1.11 -26.31
CA SER A 39 -9.81 -1.91 -26.28
C SER A 39 -10.50 -2.17 -27.62
N ASN A 40 -10.84 -3.45 -27.80
CA ASN A 40 -11.83 -3.93 -28.78
C ASN A 40 -13.24 -3.35 -28.53
N GLN A 41 -13.41 -2.36 -27.63
CA GLN A 41 -14.63 -1.58 -27.42
C GLN A 41 -14.61 -0.21 -28.09
N ILE A 42 -13.50 0.20 -28.74
CA ILE A 42 -13.46 1.43 -29.54
C ILE A 42 -14.45 1.28 -30.69
N GLY A 43 -15.56 1.99 -30.60
CA GLY A 43 -16.55 2.08 -31.66
C GLY A 43 -16.16 3.16 -32.67
N ASN A 44 -17.16 3.86 -33.21
CA ASN A 44 -16.91 4.84 -34.25
C ASN A 44 -16.29 6.13 -33.65
N PRO A 45 -15.21 6.67 -34.27
CA PRO A 45 -14.67 7.95 -33.86
C PRO A 45 -15.73 9.04 -34.05
N ILE A 46 -15.95 9.84 -33.02
CA ILE A 46 -16.78 11.05 -33.09
C ILE A 46 -15.94 12.16 -33.72
N TRP A 47 -14.68 12.29 -33.29
CA TRP A 47 -13.69 13.15 -33.91
C TRP A 47 -12.27 12.75 -33.53
N THR A 48 -11.33 13.09 -34.41
CA THR A 48 -9.89 13.07 -34.15
C THR A 48 -9.29 14.41 -34.53
N LEU A 49 -8.34 14.91 -33.75
CA LEU A 49 -7.55 16.11 -34.03
C LEU A 49 -6.07 15.70 -34.00
N GLY A 50 -5.32 16.02 -35.06
CA GLY A 50 -3.95 15.55 -35.26
C GLY A 50 -3.88 14.24 -36.02
N LYS A 51 -2.69 13.93 -36.54
CA LYS A 51 -2.32 12.65 -37.15
C LYS A 51 -1.65 11.78 -36.10
N PRO A 52 -1.90 10.47 -36.07
CA PRO A 52 -1.17 9.56 -35.21
C PRO A 52 0.20 9.24 -35.84
N ASP A 53 1.11 10.22 -35.87
CA ASP A 53 2.42 10.12 -36.54
C ASP A 53 3.62 10.52 -35.67
N ASP A 54 3.40 10.57 -34.35
CA ASP A 54 4.35 11.02 -33.33
C ASP A 54 4.89 12.44 -33.58
N SER A 55 4.02 13.34 -34.03
CA SER A 55 4.37 14.73 -34.34
C SER A 55 3.35 15.72 -33.79
N ASP A 56 3.84 16.92 -33.49
CA ASP A 56 2.98 18.05 -33.10
C ASP A 56 2.97 19.17 -34.15
N LEU A 57 3.53 18.92 -35.34
CA LEU A 57 3.84 19.94 -36.34
C LEU A 57 2.61 20.52 -37.05
N GLU A 58 1.50 19.78 -37.09
CA GLU A 58 0.22 20.22 -37.64
C GLU A 58 -0.54 21.20 -36.74
N PHE A 59 -0.16 21.28 -35.46
CA PHE A 59 -0.84 22.09 -34.47
C PHE A 59 -0.27 23.50 -34.39
N GLY A 60 -1.09 24.41 -33.86
CA GLY A 60 -0.69 25.77 -33.53
C GLY A 60 0.24 25.82 -32.33
N LYS A 61 1.05 26.88 -32.24
CA LYS A 61 1.81 27.15 -31.02
C LYS A 61 0.91 27.59 -29.87
N GLU A 62 1.43 27.48 -28.65
CA GLU A 62 0.80 27.98 -27.43
C GLU A 62 0.47 29.49 -27.56
N SER A 63 -0.71 29.90 -27.06
CA SER A 63 -1.20 31.27 -27.15
C SER A 63 -1.89 31.69 -25.85
N ALA A 64 -1.68 32.95 -25.41
CA ALA A 64 -2.26 33.48 -24.19
C ALA A 64 -3.79 33.72 -24.25
N ALA A 65 -4.40 33.65 -25.44
CA ALA A 65 -5.84 33.80 -25.58
C ALA A 65 -6.57 32.49 -25.23
N PRO A 66 -7.78 32.54 -24.63
CA PRO A 66 -8.61 31.35 -24.46
C PRO A 66 -8.81 30.64 -25.80
N ILE A 67 -8.45 29.37 -25.86
CA ILE A 67 -8.52 28.59 -27.09
C ILE A 67 -9.79 27.75 -27.08
N SER A 68 -10.64 27.99 -28.09
CA SER A 68 -11.81 27.19 -28.34
C SER A 68 -11.80 26.72 -29.78
N TYR A 69 -11.98 25.42 -29.96
CA TYR A 69 -12.04 24.77 -31.27
C TYR A 69 -13.43 24.19 -31.46
N THR A 70 -13.98 24.27 -32.67
CA THR A 70 -15.27 23.65 -33.01
C THR A 70 -15.04 22.59 -34.08
N VAL A 71 -15.35 21.35 -33.75
CA VAL A 71 -15.33 20.23 -34.69
C VAL A 71 -16.43 20.44 -35.72
N SER A 72 -16.06 20.54 -37.00
CA SER A 72 -17.02 20.72 -38.10
C SER A 72 -17.61 19.38 -38.54
N SER A 73 -18.91 19.33 -38.81
CA SER A 73 -19.59 18.13 -39.35
C SER A 73 -19.33 17.96 -40.86
N GLY A 74 -18.64 16.90 -41.27
CA GLY A 74 -18.43 16.53 -42.70
C GLY A 74 -17.09 15.85 -42.97
N GLU A 75 -17.03 14.96 -43.97
CA GLU A 75 -15.91 14.06 -44.36
C GLU A 75 -14.59 14.74 -44.81
N GLN A 76 -14.38 16.01 -44.51
CA GLN A 76 -13.08 16.66 -44.66
C GLN A 76 -12.80 17.51 -43.43
N GLN A 77 -12.40 16.86 -42.33
CA GLN A 77 -11.60 17.56 -41.33
C GLN A 77 -10.37 18.10 -42.07
N GLN A 78 -10.28 19.43 -42.21
CA GLN A 78 -9.11 20.06 -42.81
C GLN A 78 -7.86 19.53 -42.10
N GLU A 79 -6.88 19.03 -42.87
CA GLU A 79 -5.58 18.56 -42.38
C GLU A 79 -4.71 19.66 -41.73
N THR A 80 -5.29 20.79 -41.36
CA THR A 80 -4.61 21.92 -40.74
C THR A 80 -5.28 22.25 -39.40
N TRP A 81 -4.76 21.67 -38.33
CA TRP A 81 -5.21 21.92 -36.94
C TRP A 81 -4.46 23.09 -36.29
N SER A 82 -4.03 24.08 -37.08
CA SER A 82 -3.22 25.22 -36.61
C SER A 82 -3.90 26.13 -35.58
N SER A 83 -5.21 25.96 -35.36
CA SER A 83 -5.99 26.65 -34.31
C SER A 83 -6.10 25.85 -33.01
N VAL A 84 -5.78 24.55 -33.03
CA VAL A 84 -5.63 23.70 -31.86
C VAL A 84 -4.16 23.81 -31.43
N PRO A 85 -3.86 24.03 -30.14
CA PRO A 85 -2.47 24.14 -29.72
C PRO A 85 -1.79 22.77 -29.74
N GLN A 86 -0.48 22.74 -29.87
CA GLN A 86 0.38 21.53 -29.81
C GLN A 86 0.44 20.87 -28.42
N GLY A 87 -0.24 21.45 -27.43
CA GLY A 87 -0.18 21.08 -26.02
C GLY A 87 -0.78 22.16 -25.12
N LEU A 88 -0.85 21.93 -23.82
CA LEU A 88 -1.21 22.96 -22.84
C LEU A 88 -0.01 23.31 -21.96
N ASN A 89 0.02 24.57 -21.55
CA ASN A 89 0.93 25.08 -20.54
C ASN A 89 0.14 25.99 -19.60
N LYS A 90 0.12 25.68 -18.29
CA LYS A 90 -0.67 26.43 -17.29
C LYS A 90 -0.36 27.93 -17.28
N SER A 91 0.87 28.35 -17.62
CA SER A 91 1.25 29.76 -17.64
C SER A 91 0.89 30.50 -18.92
N LEU A 92 0.62 29.78 -20.02
CA LEU A 92 0.42 30.38 -21.34
C LEU A 92 -1.00 30.12 -21.83
N ASN A 93 -1.34 28.86 -22.08
CA ASN A 93 -2.64 28.40 -22.55
C ASN A 93 -3.16 27.31 -21.60
N PRO A 94 -3.71 27.69 -20.43
CA PRO A 94 -4.07 26.73 -19.38
C PRO A 94 -5.25 25.84 -19.76
N THR A 95 -6.04 26.21 -20.78
CA THR A 95 -7.28 25.51 -21.13
C THR A 95 -7.49 25.44 -22.64
N LEU A 96 -8.08 24.33 -23.10
CA LEU A 96 -8.62 24.17 -24.45
C LEU A 96 -10.07 23.67 -24.35
N SER A 97 -11.00 24.34 -25.03
CA SER A 97 -12.40 23.89 -25.13
C SER A 97 -12.72 23.38 -26.53
N ILE A 98 -13.09 22.12 -26.66
CA ILE A 98 -13.45 21.45 -27.91
C ILE A 98 -14.98 21.33 -27.95
N ASN A 99 -15.60 22.06 -28.86
CA ASN A 99 -17.04 22.02 -29.11
C ASN A 99 -17.33 21.00 -30.21
N TYR A 100 -18.32 20.15 -29.98
CA TYR A 100 -18.75 19.15 -30.95
C TYR A 100 -20.25 18.90 -30.81
N ALA A 101 -20.87 18.32 -31.84
CA ALA A 101 -22.28 18.01 -31.83
C ALA A 101 -22.50 16.49 -31.83
N LEU A 102 -23.46 16.02 -31.03
CA LEU A 102 -23.93 14.64 -31.00
C LEU A 102 -25.33 14.56 -31.61
N ALA A 103 -25.47 13.79 -32.69
CA ALA A 103 -26.77 13.47 -33.27
C ALA A 103 -27.58 12.51 -32.36
N GLU A 104 -26.87 11.64 -31.64
CA GLU A 104 -27.37 10.75 -30.61
C GLU A 104 -26.33 10.63 -29.50
N ILE A 105 -26.77 10.34 -28.27
CA ILE A 105 -25.86 10.09 -27.15
C ILE A 105 -25.38 8.64 -27.25
N PRO A 106 -24.05 8.38 -27.33
CA PRO A 106 -23.52 7.03 -27.32
C PRO A 106 -24.01 6.21 -26.12
N GLU A 107 -24.59 5.04 -26.38
CA GLU A 107 -25.29 4.22 -25.38
C GLU A 107 -24.44 3.86 -24.17
N TYR A 108 -23.15 3.66 -24.38
CA TYR A 108 -22.19 3.21 -23.36
C TYR A 108 -21.23 4.32 -22.90
N GLY A 109 -21.41 5.55 -23.38
CA GLY A 109 -20.48 6.65 -23.16
C GLY A 109 -19.37 6.70 -24.22
N VAL A 110 -18.29 7.41 -23.91
CA VAL A 110 -17.19 7.69 -24.85
C VAL A 110 -15.83 7.51 -24.18
N HIS A 111 -14.80 7.24 -24.97
CA HIS A 111 -13.40 7.34 -24.55
C HIS A 111 -12.79 8.61 -25.11
N PHE A 112 -12.24 9.44 -24.22
CA PHE A 112 -11.30 10.49 -24.60
C PHE A 112 -9.89 9.91 -24.59
N ARG A 113 -9.17 10.07 -25.70
CA ARG A 113 -7.80 9.56 -25.87
C ARG A 113 -6.86 10.70 -26.23
N VAL A 114 -5.70 10.72 -25.58
CA VAL A 114 -4.64 11.69 -25.84
C VAL A 114 -3.28 11.00 -25.87
N LYS A 115 -2.58 11.10 -26.99
CA LYS A 115 -1.20 10.62 -27.11
C LYS A 115 -0.25 11.74 -26.75
N ILE A 116 0.43 11.61 -25.62
CA ILE A 116 1.42 12.58 -25.13
C ILE A 116 2.79 12.26 -25.73
N LEU A 117 3.47 13.30 -26.23
CA LEU A 117 4.80 13.21 -26.81
C LEU A 117 5.91 13.56 -25.82
N ASP A 118 5.68 14.57 -24.98
CA ASP A 118 6.57 14.96 -23.90
C ASP A 118 5.79 15.76 -22.86
N ALA A 119 6.29 15.76 -21.63
CA ALA A 119 5.79 16.56 -20.53
C ALA A 119 6.92 16.89 -19.57
N HIS A 120 6.75 17.95 -18.78
CA HIS A 120 7.74 18.31 -17.79
C HIS A 120 7.81 17.31 -16.64
N LYS A 121 9.01 17.10 -16.08
CA LYS A 121 9.28 16.22 -14.92
C LYS A 121 8.56 16.59 -13.62
N SER A 122 7.85 17.71 -13.58
CA SER A 122 6.98 18.07 -12.45
C SER A 122 5.69 17.25 -12.43
N VAL A 123 5.43 16.43 -13.46
CA VAL A 123 4.23 15.60 -13.58
C VAL A 123 2.98 16.50 -13.66
N PRO A 124 2.76 17.20 -14.78
CA PRO A 124 1.55 17.98 -14.97
C PRO A 124 0.31 17.07 -14.95
N GLN A 125 -0.84 17.68 -14.63
CA GLN A 125 -2.12 16.98 -14.60
C GLN A 125 -3.16 17.71 -15.46
N MET A 126 -3.93 16.93 -16.23
CA MET A 126 -4.94 17.43 -17.15
C MET A 126 -6.34 17.09 -16.63
N ALA A 127 -7.04 18.08 -16.09
CA ALA A 127 -8.46 17.93 -15.78
C ALA A 127 -9.27 17.96 -17.08
N VAL A 128 -10.13 16.96 -17.25
CA VAL A 128 -11.02 16.77 -18.39
C VAL A 128 -12.45 16.97 -17.91
N PHE A 129 -13.11 18.00 -18.43
CA PHE A 129 -14.50 18.31 -18.13
C PHE A 129 -15.39 18.03 -19.34
N SER A 130 -16.47 17.30 -19.14
CA SER A 130 -17.55 17.13 -20.11
C SER A 130 -18.76 17.95 -19.65
N ASN A 131 -19.15 18.94 -20.45
CA ASN A 131 -20.28 19.84 -20.15
C ASN A 131 -20.21 20.40 -18.72
N ASN A 132 -19.05 20.95 -18.37
CA ASN A 132 -18.71 21.55 -17.07
C ASN A 132 -18.63 20.59 -15.86
N LEU A 133 -18.83 19.29 -16.04
CA LEU A 133 -18.58 18.30 -14.99
C LEU A 133 -17.22 17.64 -15.18
N LEU A 134 -16.47 17.43 -14.10
CA LEU A 134 -15.21 16.71 -14.15
C LEU A 134 -15.46 15.24 -14.50
N SER A 135 -14.87 14.79 -15.60
CA SER A 135 -14.82 13.38 -15.99
C SER A 135 -13.60 12.68 -15.39
N GLY A 136 -12.52 13.42 -15.15
CA GLY A 136 -11.33 12.98 -14.44
C GLY A 136 -10.12 13.89 -14.67
N ILE A 137 -9.05 13.69 -13.91
CA ILE A 137 -7.73 14.31 -14.05
C ILE A 137 -6.68 13.29 -14.54
N ILE A 138 -6.11 13.43 -15.73
CA ILE A 138 -5.04 12.55 -16.23
C ILE A 138 -3.70 12.99 -15.61
N GLN A 139 -2.96 12.05 -15.01
CA GLN A 139 -1.60 12.28 -14.48
C GLN A 139 -0.57 11.98 -15.57
N ILE A 140 0.25 12.96 -15.94
CA ILE A 140 1.12 12.86 -17.12
C ILE A 140 2.58 12.83 -16.67
N ALA A 141 3.21 11.67 -16.78
CA ALA A 141 4.66 11.56 -16.60
C ALA A 141 5.41 12.09 -17.83
N GLY A 142 6.60 12.64 -17.61
CA GLY A 142 7.43 13.13 -18.70
C GLY A 142 8.87 13.40 -18.27
N VAL A 143 9.73 13.62 -19.26
CA VAL A 143 11.18 13.75 -19.10
C VAL A 143 11.68 15.16 -19.41
N GLY A 144 10.81 16.07 -19.86
CA GLY A 144 11.12 17.47 -20.05
C GLY A 144 11.72 18.11 -18.80
N GLY A 145 12.82 18.86 -18.95
CA GLY A 145 13.57 19.44 -17.83
C GLY A 145 14.58 18.47 -17.17
N THR A 146 14.78 17.29 -17.76
CA THR A 146 15.88 16.36 -17.44
C THR A 146 16.94 16.38 -18.55
N THR A 147 18.02 15.61 -18.38
CA THR A 147 19.01 15.33 -19.43
C THR A 147 18.81 13.96 -20.05
N SER A 148 17.57 13.42 -20.05
CA SER A 148 17.27 12.15 -20.69
C SER A 148 17.60 12.21 -22.19
N ALA A 149 18.24 11.17 -22.70
CA ALA A 149 18.45 10.97 -24.14
C ALA A 149 17.27 10.24 -24.81
N TYR A 150 16.29 9.82 -24.01
CA TYR A 150 15.14 9.04 -24.44
C TYR A 150 13.85 9.80 -24.12
N GLU A 151 12.93 9.80 -25.08
CA GLU A 151 11.59 10.39 -24.95
C GLU A 151 10.64 9.42 -24.28
N TYR A 152 9.68 9.95 -23.50
CA TYR A 152 8.59 9.17 -22.94
C TYR A 152 7.27 9.59 -23.57
N LYS A 153 6.80 8.77 -24.51
CA LYS A 153 5.50 8.95 -25.15
C LYS A 153 4.50 7.99 -24.52
N LYS A 154 3.27 8.46 -24.32
CA LYS A 154 2.21 7.60 -23.76
C LYS A 154 0.81 8.04 -24.19
N LEU A 155 0.02 7.07 -24.63
CA LEU A 155 -1.42 7.18 -24.80
C LEU A 155 -2.09 7.08 -23.44
N TYR A 156 -2.84 8.12 -23.09
CA TYR A 156 -3.71 8.13 -21.92
C TYR A 156 -5.17 8.11 -22.39
N GLU A 157 -6.00 7.40 -21.63
CA GLU A 157 -7.41 7.19 -21.94
C GLU A 157 -8.28 7.57 -20.75
N LEU A 158 -9.44 8.15 -21.02
CA LEU A 158 -10.40 8.54 -19.99
C LEU A 158 -11.82 8.18 -20.43
N TYR A 159 -12.50 7.38 -19.61
CA TYR A 159 -13.90 7.06 -19.79
C TYR A 159 -14.80 8.22 -19.37
N ILE A 160 -15.69 8.66 -20.27
CA ILE A 160 -16.72 9.66 -19.98
C ILE A 160 -18.09 8.97 -20.07
N PRO A 161 -18.83 8.86 -18.96
CA PRO A 161 -20.13 8.22 -18.95
C PRO A 161 -21.17 9.07 -19.71
N LYS A 162 -22.16 8.41 -20.32
CA LYS A 162 -23.17 9.09 -21.14
C LYS A 162 -23.99 10.13 -20.37
N GLU A 163 -24.08 10.00 -19.04
CA GLU A 163 -24.80 10.90 -18.15
C GLU A 163 -24.14 12.29 -18.04
N GLN A 164 -22.90 12.42 -18.53
CA GLN A 164 -22.18 13.69 -18.71
C GLN A 164 -22.25 14.23 -20.15
N LEU A 165 -22.95 13.55 -21.07
CA LEU A 165 -23.17 13.96 -22.45
C LEU A 165 -24.59 14.50 -22.65
N GLN A 166 -24.81 15.25 -23.73
CA GLN A 166 -26.13 15.75 -24.10
C GLN A 166 -26.36 15.69 -25.62
N LEU A 167 -27.62 15.70 -26.06
CA LEU A 167 -27.95 15.82 -27.49
C LEU A 167 -27.56 17.20 -28.02
N GLY A 168 -27.10 17.26 -29.27
CA GLY A 168 -26.66 18.50 -29.89
C GLY A 168 -25.29 18.94 -29.36
N ASN A 169 -25.16 20.21 -28.98
CA ASN A 169 -23.87 20.80 -28.66
C ASN A 169 -23.30 20.28 -27.33
N ASN A 170 -22.06 19.82 -27.35
CA ASN A 170 -21.28 19.41 -26.19
C ASN A 170 -19.97 20.19 -26.16
N VAL A 171 -19.38 20.30 -24.96
CA VAL A 171 -18.05 20.87 -24.75
C VAL A 171 -17.19 19.89 -23.96
N LEU A 172 -16.04 19.54 -24.52
CA LEU A 172 -14.95 18.89 -23.80
C LEU A 172 -13.90 19.96 -23.47
N LYS A 173 -13.74 20.30 -22.19
CA LYS A 173 -12.74 21.26 -21.74
C LYS A 173 -11.57 20.52 -21.10
N LEU A 174 -10.38 20.73 -21.64
CA LEU A 174 -9.11 20.28 -21.07
C LEU A 174 -8.51 21.44 -20.28
N SER A 175 -8.01 21.18 -19.07
CA SER A 175 -7.40 22.18 -18.20
C SER A 175 -6.11 21.63 -17.58
N ALA A 176 -5.02 22.37 -17.73
CA ALA A 176 -3.83 22.13 -16.92
C ALA A 176 -4.13 22.54 -15.48
N GLU A 177 -3.81 21.71 -14.49
CA GLU A 177 -4.01 22.01 -13.07
C GLU A 177 -2.76 21.77 -12.25
N GLY A 178 -2.61 22.50 -11.14
CA GLY A 178 -1.58 22.25 -10.13
C GLY A 178 -2.10 21.29 -9.06
N CYS A 179 -1.19 20.73 -8.26
CA CYS A 179 -1.57 19.95 -7.08
C CYS A 179 -2.27 20.82 -6.01
N LEU A 180 -2.87 20.18 -5.00
CA LEU A 180 -3.63 20.86 -3.94
C LEU A 180 -2.80 21.94 -3.20
N SER A 181 -1.54 21.63 -2.91
CA SER A 181 -0.62 22.51 -2.19
C SER A 181 0.26 23.37 -3.11
N CYS A 182 0.09 23.24 -4.44
CA CYS A 182 0.92 23.92 -5.43
C CYS A 182 0.57 25.42 -5.54
N LYS A 183 1.58 26.24 -5.89
CA LYS A 183 1.45 27.69 -6.05
C LYS A 183 1.71 28.11 -7.50
N ALA A 184 1.41 29.38 -7.80
CA ALA A 184 1.59 29.94 -9.14
C ALA A 184 3.02 29.82 -9.70
N ASP A 185 4.03 29.73 -8.83
CA ASP A 185 5.43 29.53 -9.21
C ASP A 185 5.66 28.23 -10.00
N GLU A 186 4.82 27.21 -9.77
CA GLU A 186 4.89 25.94 -10.47
C GLU A 186 4.30 26.01 -11.89
N ASN A 187 3.39 26.96 -12.18
CA ASN A 187 2.61 26.98 -13.41
C ASN A 187 3.46 26.89 -14.69
N LYS A 188 4.70 27.39 -14.69
CA LYS A 188 5.61 27.35 -15.86
C LYS A 188 6.16 25.95 -16.16
N PHE A 189 6.08 25.05 -15.19
CA PHE A 189 6.46 23.66 -15.28
C PHE A 189 5.28 22.75 -15.62
N LEU A 190 4.05 23.25 -15.53
CA LEU A 190 2.86 22.45 -15.81
C LEU A 190 2.53 22.50 -17.30
N TRP A 191 3.29 21.77 -18.10
CA TRP A 191 3.13 21.71 -19.56
C TRP A 191 3.38 20.31 -20.14
N TRP A 192 2.73 20.03 -21.26
CA TRP A 192 2.91 18.83 -22.08
C TRP A 192 2.60 19.11 -23.55
N LYS A 193 2.99 18.18 -24.42
CA LYS A 193 2.69 18.17 -25.86
C LYS A 193 1.96 16.89 -26.26
N TRP A 194 1.14 16.95 -27.30
CA TRP A 194 0.41 15.80 -27.81
C TRP A 194 0.61 15.60 -29.31
N ASP A 195 0.44 14.35 -29.73
CA ASP A 195 0.42 13.88 -31.12
C ASP A 195 -0.99 13.95 -31.69
N TYR A 196 -1.96 13.40 -30.97
CA TYR A 196 -3.37 13.54 -31.33
C TYR A 196 -4.29 13.51 -30.11
N LEU A 197 -5.50 14.01 -30.34
CA LEU A 197 -6.65 13.96 -29.43
C LEU A 197 -7.79 13.28 -30.16
N SER A 198 -8.50 12.37 -29.52
CA SER A 198 -9.71 11.77 -30.11
C SER A 198 -10.79 11.52 -29.08
N LEU A 199 -12.02 11.47 -29.58
CA LEU A 199 -13.20 11.08 -28.81
C LEU A 199 -13.94 9.99 -29.60
N ASP A 200 -14.09 8.83 -28.98
CA ASP A 200 -14.65 7.65 -29.63
C ASP A 200 -15.88 7.16 -28.87
N ALA A 201 -16.95 6.85 -29.60
CA ALA A 201 -18.11 6.21 -29.01
C ALA A 201 -17.78 4.77 -28.63
N LEU A 202 -18.18 4.33 -27.44
CA LEU A 202 -17.99 2.93 -27.04
C LEU A 202 -18.99 2.01 -27.74
N ALA A 203 -18.50 0.87 -28.24
CA ALA A 203 -19.32 -0.15 -28.91
C ALA A 203 -19.99 -1.14 -27.92
N ALA A 204 -19.53 -1.18 -26.68
CA ALA A 204 -20.01 -2.06 -25.62
C ALA A 204 -19.91 -1.35 -24.25
N PRO A 205 -20.57 -1.85 -23.18
CA PRO A 205 -20.41 -1.30 -21.84
C PRO A 205 -18.94 -1.29 -21.41
N ALA A 206 -18.48 -0.16 -20.88
CA ALA A 206 -17.16 -0.04 -20.30
C ALA A 206 -16.94 -1.11 -19.22
N GLU A 207 -15.80 -1.79 -19.26
CA GLU A 207 -15.41 -2.80 -18.27
C GLU A 207 -14.68 -2.19 -17.07
N GLU A 208 -14.13 -0.99 -17.25
CA GLU A 208 -13.35 -0.24 -16.26
C GLU A 208 -13.61 1.26 -16.47
N PRO A 209 -13.81 2.07 -15.41
CA PRO A 209 -13.89 3.52 -15.55
C PRO A 209 -12.47 4.08 -15.65
N ILE A 210 -11.81 3.80 -16.78
CA ILE A 210 -10.41 4.15 -17.00
C ILE A 210 -10.21 5.65 -16.84
N HIS A 211 -9.17 6.02 -16.09
CA HIS A 211 -8.93 7.40 -15.72
C HIS A 211 -7.43 7.70 -15.87
N GLY A 212 -7.02 7.95 -17.10
CA GLY A 212 -5.62 8.08 -17.53
C GLY A 212 -5.03 6.73 -17.91
N ARG A 213 -4.85 5.84 -16.93
CA ARG A 213 -4.28 4.48 -17.09
C ARG A 213 -4.89 3.52 -16.06
N TYR A 214 -4.84 2.23 -16.37
CA TYR A 214 -5.16 1.18 -15.39
C TYR A 214 -3.93 1.01 -14.52
N VAL A 215 -4.06 1.29 -13.23
CA VAL A 215 -2.95 1.24 -12.28
C VAL A 215 -3.38 0.58 -10.99
N GLU A 216 -2.53 -0.31 -10.47
CA GLU A 216 -2.75 -0.95 -9.18
C GLU A 216 -1.84 -0.29 -8.14
N SER A 217 -2.40 0.02 -6.96
CA SER A 217 -1.66 0.60 -5.85
C SER A 217 -1.51 -0.39 -4.69
N GLY A 218 -0.63 -0.08 -3.74
CA GLY A 218 -0.28 -0.98 -2.67
C GLY A 218 0.54 -0.35 -1.56
N THR A 219 0.81 -1.16 -0.54
CA THR A 219 1.82 -0.89 0.49
C THR A 219 2.35 -2.23 1.03
N LYS A 220 3.14 -2.17 2.09
CA LYS A 220 3.58 -3.30 2.92
C LYS A 220 3.01 -3.15 4.33
N VAL A 221 2.39 -4.21 4.84
CA VAL A 221 1.89 -4.30 6.22
C VAL A 221 2.64 -5.40 6.95
N SER A 222 3.60 -5.01 7.77
CA SER A 222 4.33 -5.90 8.65
C SER A 222 4.38 -5.32 10.06
N ASN A 223 4.44 -6.18 11.06
CA ASN A 223 4.69 -5.78 12.43
C ASN A 223 6.18 -5.50 12.62
N LEU A 224 6.53 -4.47 13.39
CA LEU A 224 7.90 -4.10 13.74
C LEU A 224 8.87 -4.17 12.53
N SER A 225 8.40 -3.62 11.41
CA SER A 225 9.05 -3.53 10.09
C SER A 225 9.24 -4.82 9.29
N PHE A 226 9.35 -6.00 9.91
CA PHE A 226 9.76 -7.23 9.20
C PHE A 226 8.96 -8.50 9.52
N TYR A 227 7.96 -8.43 10.41
CA TYR A 227 7.25 -9.61 10.89
C TYR A 227 5.84 -9.73 10.29
N TYR A 228 5.62 -10.77 9.51
CA TYR A 228 4.30 -11.22 9.04
C TYR A 228 3.69 -12.16 10.08
N ASP A 229 3.38 -11.61 11.26
CA ASP A 229 2.81 -12.29 12.41
C ASP A 229 1.28 -12.05 12.55
N GLN A 230 0.69 -12.53 13.64
CA GLN A 230 -0.76 -12.37 13.89
C GLN A 230 -1.17 -10.91 14.08
N GLY A 231 -0.27 -10.04 14.51
CA GLY A 231 -0.46 -8.60 14.55
C GLY A 231 -0.64 -8.02 13.14
N ALA A 232 0.29 -8.34 12.23
CA ALA A 232 0.21 -7.93 10.83
C ALA A 232 -1.07 -8.44 10.14
N VAL A 233 -1.41 -9.73 10.32
CA VAL A 233 -2.65 -10.33 9.79
C VAL A 233 -3.89 -9.59 10.28
N ARG A 234 -3.91 -9.19 11.55
CA ARG A 234 -5.06 -8.50 12.15
C ARG A 234 -5.24 -7.07 11.64
N HIS A 235 -4.14 -6.36 11.39
CA HIS A 235 -4.15 -4.97 10.91
C HIS A 235 -4.37 -4.86 9.39
N LEU A 236 -4.02 -5.91 8.63
CA LEU A 236 -4.09 -5.89 7.17
C LEU A 236 -5.46 -5.48 6.62
N PRO A 237 -6.61 -6.05 7.05
CA PRO A 237 -7.94 -5.59 6.62
C PRO A 237 -8.21 -4.11 6.83
N TYR A 238 -7.74 -3.56 7.96
CA TYR A 238 -7.97 -2.18 8.36
C TYR A 238 -7.20 -1.25 7.43
N VAL A 239 -5.93 -1.58 7.17
CA VAL A 239 -5.08 -0.82 6.23
C VAL A 239 -5.66 -0.88 4.81
N LEU A 240 -6.07 -2.05 4.32
CA LEU A 240 -6.62 -2.21 2.96
C LEU A 240 -7.88 -1.37 2.76
N LYS A 241 -8.83 -1.44 3.71
CA LYS A 241 -10.08 -0.66 3.67
C LYS A 241 -9.80 0.85 3.79
N TRP A 242 -8.94 1.25 4.74
CA TRP A 242 -8.70 2.66 5.01
C TRP A 242 -7.83 3.34 3.94
N LEU A 243 -6.98 2.62 3.22
CA LEU A 243 -6.28 3.20 2.07
C LEU A 243 -7.07 3.13 0.76
N GLY A 244 -8.27 2.53 0.78
CA GLY A 244 -9.14 2.41 -0.39
C GLY A 244 -8.64 1.44 -1.45
N ILE A 245 -7.85 0.42 -1.04
CA ILE A 245 -7.23 -0.56 -1.94
C ILE A 245 -7.82 -1.97 -1.78
N ALA A 246 -8.78 -2.15 -0.87
CA ALA A 246 -9.50 -3.41 -0.72
C ALA A 246 -10.43 -3.71 -1.91
N TYR A 247 -10.71 -4.98 -2.16
CA TYR A 247 -11.79 -5.49 -3.00
C TYR A 247 -11.67 -5.24 -4.51
N SER A 248 -10.52 -4.75 -4.96
CA SER A 248 -10.36 -4.16 -6.27
C SER A 248 -9.15 -4.68 -7.06
N GLY A 249 -8.54 -5.80 -6.66
CA GLY A 249 -7.42 -6.40 -7.38
C GLY A 249 -6.06 -5.72 -7.19
N ASN A 250 -5.95 -4.72 -6.33
CA ASN A 250 -4.69 -4.04 -5.95
C ASN A 250 -3.62 -5.01 -5.43
N VAL A 251 -2.37 -4.57 -5.25
CA VAL A 251 -1.24 -5.46 -4.91
C VAL A 251 -0.57 -5.08 -3.58
N MET A 252 -0.11 -6.08 -2.80
CA MET A 252 0.58 -5.88 -1.51
C MET A 252 1.93 -6.59 -1.45
N ARG A 253 2.91 -5.95 -0.81
CA ARG A 253 4.28 -6.45 -0.79
C ARG A 253 4.47 -7.32 0.44
N VAL A 254 5.09 -8.47 0.22
CA VAL A 254 5.25 -9.54 1.20
C VAL A 254 6.71 -10.00 1.20
N ASP A 255 7.56 -9.25 1.88
CA ASP A 255 9.02 -9.40 1.93
C ASP A 255 9.52 -10.20 3.13
N CYS A 256 9.12 -11.47 3.21
CA CYS A 256 9.54 -12.34 4.28
C CYS A 256 10.92 -12.99 4.03
N ALA A 257 11.99 -12.21 4.19
CA ALA A 257 13.37 -12.62 3.93
C ALA A 257 13.90 -13.72 4.89
N THR A 258 14.64 -14.71 4.35
CA THR A 258 15.14 -15.88 5.11
C THR A 258 16.20 -15.60 6.18
N ASP A 259 16.77 -14.39 6.22
CA ASP A 259 17.67 -13.95 7.30
C ASP A 259 16.94 -13.37 8.51
N VAL A 260 15.63 -13.12 8.40
CA VAL A 260 14.79 -12.66 9.49
C VAL A 260 14.17 -13.87 10.21
N LYS A 261 14.73 -14.21 11.37
CA LYS A 261 14.17 -15.26 12.23
C LYS A 261 12.71 -14.94 12.57
N GLU A 262 11.81 -15.91 12.39
CA GLU A 262 10.37 -15.79 12.66
C GLU A 262 9.62 -14.73 11.83
N GLY A 263 10.26 -14.15 10.81
CA GLY A 263 9.63 -13.15 9.93
C GLY A 263 8.34 -13.63 9.26
N CYS A 264 8.19 -14.94 9.01
CA CYS A 264 7.04 -15.51 8.28
C CYS A 264 6.05 -16.26 9.19
N SER A 265 6.05 -15.99 10.50
CA SER A 265 5.35 -16.83 11.49
C SER A 265 3.83 -17.02 11.24
N ALA A 266 3.17 -16.06 10.57
CA ALA A 266 1.76 -16.10 10.19
C ALA A 266 1.53 -15.80 8.69
N ILE A 267 2.48 -16.18 7.82
CA ILE A 267 2.42 -15.84 6.39
C ILE A 267 1.21 -16.46 5.67
N LYS A 268 0.80 -17.68 6.05
CA LYS A 268 -0.36 -18.35 5.46
C LYS A 268 -1.66 -17.56 5.66
N PRO A 269 -2.09 -17.25 6.90
CA PRO A 269 -3.31 -16.46 7.11
C PRO A 269 -3.19 -15.03 6.58
N TYR A 270 -1.97 -14.47 6.45
CA TYR A 270 -1.75 -13.19 5.78
C TYR A 270 -2.16 -13.26 4.30
N TYR A 271 -1.68 -14.26 3.57
CA TYR A 271 -2.06 -14.49 2.18
C TYR A 271 -3.55 -14.83 2.01
N GLU A 272 -4.13 -15.62 2.92
CA GLU A 272 -5.57 -15.89 2.92
C GLU A 272 -6.38 -14.59 3.09
N THR A 273 -5.91 -13.69 3.95
CA THR A 273 -6.54 -12.37 4.14
C THR A 273 -6.45 -11.52 2.87
N LEU A 274 -5.29 -11.48 2.18
CA LEU A 274 -5.18 -10.78 0.89
C LEU A 274 -6.16 -11.32 -0.15
N ARG A 275 -6.28 -12.66 -0.27
CA ARG A 275 -7.25 -13.30 -1.15
C ARG A 275 -8.69 -12.87 -0.82
N ASP A 276 -9.06 -12.88 0.46
CA ASP A 276 -10.43 -12.60 0.91
C ASP A 276 -10.82 -11.12 0.71
N TYR A 277 -9.83 -10.22 0.70
CA TYR A 277 -9.99 -8.80 0.36
C TYR A 277 -9.68 -8.51 -1.12
N ASN A 278 -9.68 -9.54 -1.98
CA ASN A 278 -9.38 -9.47 -3.41
C ASN A 278 -8.16 -8.59 -3.73
N THR A 279 -7.05 -8.85 -3.04
CA THR A 279 -5.78 -8.15 -3.20
C THR A 279 -4.69 -9.16 -3.60
N GLN A 280 -3.89 -8.80 -4.59
CA GLN A 280 -2.74 -9.56 -5.08
C GLN A 280 -1.53 -9.42 -4.15
N ALA A 281 -0.53 -10.28 -4.34
CA ALA A 281 0.72 -10.23 -3.58
C ALA A 281 1.98 -10.35 -4.44
N VAL A 282 3.00 -9.57 -4.08
CA VAL A 282 4.39 -9.77 -4.52
C VAL A 282 5.22 -10.32 -3.37
N ALA A 283 5.73 -11.53 -3.55
CA ALA A 283 6.55 -12.22 -2.57
C ALA A 283 8.04 -11.91 -2.77
N LEU A 284 8.78 -11.74 -1.66
CA LEU A 284 10.23 -11.79 -1.62
C LEU A 284 10.64 -12.66 -0.43
N HIS A 285 11.33 -13.78 -0.68
CA HIS A 285 11.64 -14.74 0.36
C HIS A 285 13.13 -14.95 0.62
N LEU A 286 13.95 -15.13 -0.41
CA LEU A 286 15.37 -15.40 -0.19
C LEU A 286 16.15 -14.13 0.20
N HIS A 287 16.91 -14.19 1.29
CA HIS A 287 17.98 -13.25 1.54
C HIS A 287 19.20 -13.60 0.68
N THR A 288 19.49 -12.80 -0.35
CA THR A 288 20.55 -13.15 -1.31
C THR A 288 21.96 -12.93 -0.78
N GLY A 289 22.13 -12.09 0.26
CA GLY A 289 23.43 -11.69 0.81
C GLY A 289 24.24 -12.81 1.48
N ASN A 290 23.62 -13.94 1.83
CA ASN A 290 24.29 -15.09 2.44
C ASN A 290 24.45 -16.29 1.50
N ILE A 291 24.02 -16.18 0.23
CA ILE A 291 24.07 -17.25 -0.75
C ILE A 291 25.46 -17.28 -1.40
N LYS A 292 26.06 -18.46 -1.44
CA LYS A 292 27.25 -18.75 -2.25
C LYS A 292 26.86 -19.76 -3.33
N LEU A 293 27.08 -19.40 -4.59
CA LEU A 293 26.79 -20.28 -5.72
C LEU A 293 27.74 -21.49 -5.73
N ASN A 294 27.27 -22.57 -6.36
CA ASN A 294 28.13 -23.69 -6.73
C ASN A 294 29.13 -23.25 -7.82
N ASP A 295 30.19 -24.05 -8.04
CA ASP A 295 31.22 -23.74 -9.03
C ASP A 295 30.69 -23.61 -10.47
N ASP A 296 29.54 -24.24 -10.77
CA ASP A 296 28.85 -24.16 -12.07
C ASP A 296 27.89 -22.95 -12.19
N GLY A 297 27.83 -22.09 -11.16
CA GLY A 297 26.99 -20.91 -11.10
C GLY A 297 25.54 -21.18 -10.70
N THR A 298 25.19 -22.41 -10.32
CA THR A 298 23.83 -22.75 -9.83
C THR A 298 23.64 -22.45 -8.35
N LEU A 299 22.39 -22.43 -7.91
CA LEU A 299 22.05 -22.23 -6.51
C LEU A 299 22.48 -23.45 -5.68
N PRO A 300 22.98 -23.25 -4.45
CA PRO A 300 23.22 -24.36 -3.54
C PRO A 300 21.89 -24.98 -3.09
N ALA A 301 21.90 -26.27 -2.74
CA ALA A 301 20.70 -27.02 -2.37
C ALA A 301 19.87 -26.37 -1.24
N ASP A 302 20.51 -25.70 -0.26
CA ASP A 302 19.80 -24.98 0.80
C ASP A 302 18.93 -23.82 0.25
N ALA A 303 19.46 -23.05 -0.70
CA ALA A 303 18.72 -21.95 -1.32
C ALA A 303 17.61 -22.47 -2.24
N GLU A 304 17.88 -23.52 -3.02
CA GLU A 304 16.87 -24.17 -3.86
C GLU A 304 15.72 -24.75 -3.03
N ASN A 305 16.04 -25.44 -1.92
CA ASN A 305 15.03 -26.02 -1.06
C ASN A 305 14.14 -24.94 -0.42
N LYS A 306 14.74 -23.87 0.13
CA LYS A 306 13.96 -22.74 0.70
C LYS A 306 13.02 -22.12 -0.33
N LEU A 307 13.51 -21.90 -1.55
CA LEU A 307 12.70 -21.34 -2.62
C LEU A 307 11.59 -22.31 -3.08
N SER A 308 11.94 -23.58 -3.30
CA SER A 308 11.00 -24.61 -3.71
C SER A 308 9.90 -24.85 -2.68
N ASP A 309 10.27 -24.95 -1.40
CA ASP A 309 9.34 -25.16 -0.30
C ASP A 309 8.39 -23.98 -0.17
N TYR A 310 8.89 -22.74 -0.27
CA TYR A 310 8.05 -21.54 -0.23
C TYR A 310 7.04 -21.51 -1.38
N VAL A 311 7.48 -21.77 -2.62
CA VAL A 311 6.59 -21.77 -3.80
C VAL A 311 5.60 -22.94 -3.74
N LYS A 312 6.00 -24.14 -3.32
CA LYS A 312 5.07 -25.28 -3.16
C LYS A 312 4.02 -25.01 -2.10
N GLN A 313 4.42 -24.35 -1.01
CA GLN A 313 3.52 -24.10 0.11
C GLN A 313 2.57 -22.92 -0.13
N TYR A 314 3.06 -21.84 -0.76
CA TYR A 314 2.34 -20.57 -0.86
C TYR A 314 2.15 -20.05 -2.28
N GLY A 315 2.77 -20.67 -3.29
CA GLY A 315 2.73 -20.22 -4.68
C GLY A 315 1.34 -20.21 -5.32
N SER A 316 0.34 -20.84 -4.70
CA SER A 316 -1.06 -20.68 -5.11
C SER A 316 -1.71 -19.38 -4.62
N MET A 317 -1.04 -18.60 -3.77
CA MET A 317 -1.64 -17.46 -3.07
C MET A 317 -1.05 -16.10 -3.42
N PHE A 318 0.09 -16.05 -4.14
CA PHE A 318 0.70 -14.81 -4.61
C PHE A 318 0.83 -14.82 -6.13
N GLN A 319 0.88 -13.63 -6.74
CA GLN A 319 0.87 -13.48 -8.20
C GLN A 319 2.25 -13.07 -8.72
N TYR A 320 3.09 -12.50 -7.87
CA TYR A 320 4.40 -11.98 -8.24
C TYR A 320 5.49 -12.45 -7.29
N TYR A 321 6.71 -12.60 -7.79
CA TYR A 321 7.90 -12.90 -7.00
C TYR A 321 9.02 -11.92 -7.37
N GLU A 322 9.41 -11.06 -6.43
CA GLU A 322 10.53 -10.11 -6.55
C GLU A 322 11.86 -10.84 -6.32
N ILE A 323 12.80 -10.68 -7.26
CA ILE A 323 14.08 -11.40 -7.21
C ILE A 323 14.92 -11.01 -5.99
N ASP A 324 15.01 -9.71 -5.69
CA ASP A 324 15.86 -9.18 -4.62
C ASP A 324 15.48 -7.73 -4.28
N ASN A 325 15.85 -7.26 -3.08
CA ASN A 325 15.60 -5.89 -2.62
C ASN A 325 16.89 -5.07 -2.65
N GLU A 326 16.98 -4.10 -3.55
CA GLU A 326 18.09 -3.13 -3.67
C GLU A 326 19.50 -3.76 -3.64
N PRO A 327 19.80 -4.75 -4.50
CA PRO A 327 21.07 -5.47 -4.42
C PRO A 327 22.32 -4.58 -4.45
N GLY A 328 22.32 -3.48 -5.18
CA GLY A 328 23.41 -2.51 -5.20
C GLY A 328 23.64 -1.83 -3.85
N LEU A 329 22.57 -1.36 -3.20
CA LEU A 329 22.64 -0.69 -1.89
C LEU A 329 23.19 -1.61 -0.80
N PHE A 330 22.85 -2.91 -0.86
CA PHE A 330 23.20 -3.91 0.14
C PHE A 330 24.40 -4.78 -0.24
N ASN A 331 25.16 -4.41 -1.27
CA ASN A 331 26.35 -5.15 -1.71
C ASN A 331 26.07 -6.64 -2.07
N ARG A 332 24.94 -6.89 -2.71
CA ARG A 332 24.47 -8.22 -3.14
C ARG A 332 24.96 -8.52 -4.56
N SER A 333 25.06 -9.82 -4.85
CA SER A 333 25.69 -10.32 -6.08
C SER A 333 24.73 -10.42 -7.25
N LYS A 334 25.16 -9.89 -8.41
CA LYS A 334 24.44 -10.02 -9.69
C LYS A 334 24.30 -11.48 -10.11
N SER A 335 25.36 -12.28 -9.95
CA SER A 335 25.31 -13.69 -10.37
C SER A 335 24.34 -14.51 -9.52
N VAL A 336 24.23 -14.21 -8.21
CA VAL A 336 23.21 -14.81 -7.34
C VAL A 336 21.80 -14.45 -7.81
N ASN A 337 21.56 -13.17 -8.11
CA ASN A 337 20.28 -12.69 -8.63
C ASN A 337 19.89 -13.42 -9.94
N LEU A 338 20.84 -13.55 -10.89
CA LEU A 338 20.64 -14.29 -12.13
C LEU A 338 20.34 -15.77 -11.90
N ALA A 339 21.03 -16.41 -10.94
CA ALA A 339 20.78 -17.81 -10.60
C ALA A 339 19.37 -18.02 -10.04
N ILE A 340 18.88 -17.10 -9.18
CA ILE A 340 17.50 -17.11 -8.68
C ILE A 340 16.49 -16.92 -9.82
N ALA A 341 16.69 -15.91 -10.67
CA ALA A 341 15.80 -15.65 -11.81
C ALA A 341 15.75 -16.84 -12.77
N LYS A 342 16.89 -17.48 -13.05
CA LYS A 342 16.97 -18.70 -13.87
C LYS A 342 16.21 -19.86 -13.23
N TRP A 343 16.41 -20.10 -11.93
CA TRP A 343 15.69 -21.15 -11.22
C TRP A 343 14.18 -20.93 -11.28
N LEU A 344 13.70 -19.70 -11.02
CA LEU A 344 12.27 -19.37 -11.08
C LEU A 344 11.70 -19.56 -12.48
N LYS A 345 12.38 -19.07 -13.52
CA LYS A 345 11.97 -19.23 -14.91
C LYS A 345 11.84 -20.69 -15.33
N THR A 346 12.70 -21.57 -14.80
CA THR A 346 12.63 -23.02 -15.06
C THR A 346 11.52 -23.72 -14.27
N ASN A 347 11.29 -23.36 -13.01
CA ASN A 347 10.46 -24.15 -12.10
C ASN A 347 9.02 -23.62 -11.92
N LEU A 348 8.78 -22.31 -12.04
CA LEU A 348 7.44 -21.73 -11.89
C LEU A 348 6.39 -22.30 -12.86
N PRO A 349 6.69 -22.58 -14.15
CA PRO A 349 5.70 -23.16 -15.05
C PRO A 349 5.08 -24.48 -14.55
N GLU A 350 5.82 -25.24 -13.74
CA GLU A 350 5.31 -26.47 -13.11
C GLU A 350 4.72 -26.20 -11.72
N LEU A 351 5.42 -25.42 -10.88
CA LEU A 351 5.05 -25.25 -9.47
C LEU A 351 3.90 -24.24 -9.26
N ALA A 352 3.88 -23.16 -10.02
CA ALA A 352 2.92 -22.07 -9.89
C ALA A 352 2.84 -21.25 -11.20
N PRO A 353 2.21 -21.79 -12.27
CA PRO A 353 2.30 -21.24 -13.64
C PRO A 353 1.72 -19.83 -13.82
N HIS A 354 0.95 -19.35 -12.85
CA HIS A 354 0.38 -18.01 -12.85
C HIS A 354 1.32 -16.95 -12.25
N VAL A 355 2.33 -17.36 -11.47
CA VAL A 355 3.27 -16.45 -10.81
C VAL A 355 4.18 -15.81 -11.85
N LYS A 356 4.38 -14.50 -11.72
CA LYS A 356 5.29 -13.70 -12.53
C LYS A 356 6.49 -13.22 -11.74
N THR A 357 7.64 -13.25 -12.37
CA THR A 357 8.88 -12.77 -11.79
C THR A 357 9.03 -11.27 -11.99
N VAL A 358 9.46 -10.56 -10.95
CA VAL A 358 9.68 -9.11 -10.97
C VAL A 358 11.16 -8.87 -10.76
N ALA A 359 11.78 -8.06 -11.62
CA ALA A 359 13.15 -7.62 -11.45
C ALA A 359 13.42 -7.10 -10.02
N PRO A 360 14.66 -7.17 -9.52
CA PRO A 360 15.00 -6.61 -8.23
C PRO A 360 14.48 -5.18 -8.05
N GLY A 361 14.09 -4.83 -6.83
CA GLY A 361 13.81 -3.46 -6.44
C GLY A 361 15.04 -2.58 -6.64
N TRP A 362 15.23 -2.03 -7.84
CA TRP A 362 16.47 -1.34 -8.21
C TRP A 362 16.66 -0.06 -7.38
N ALA A 363 17.83 0.09 -6.76
CA ALA A 363 18.25 1.34 -6.12
C ALA A 363 19.17 2.19 -7.04
N TYR A 364 19.57 1.61 -8.17
CA TYR A 364 20.43 2.21 -9.19
C TYR A 364 21.74 2.73 -8.60
N ALA A 365 22.31 1.99 -7.65
CA ALA A 365 23.51 2.44 -6.96
C ALA A 365 24.71 2.51 -7.93
N PRO A 366 25.37 3.67 -8.09
CA PRO A 366 26.60 3.76 -8.86
C PRO A 366 27.75 3.12 -8.10
N PRO A 367 28.93 2.95 -8.74
CA PRO A 367 30.13 2.47 -8.08
C PRO A 367 30.41 3.17 -6.74
N TYR A 368 30.95 2.42 -5.76
CA TYR A 368 31.16 2.90 -4.39
C TYR A 368 32.01 4.17 -4.30
N SER A 369 32.98 4.33 -5.21
CA SER A 369 33.81 5.53 -5.31
C SER A 369 33.01 6.82 -5.58
N MET A 370 31.80 6.71 -6.13
CA MET A 370 30.91 7.82 -6.44
C MET A 370 29.73 7.98 -5.47
N ARG A 371 29.37 6.93 -4.70
CA ARG A 371 28.29 6.99 -3.72
C ARG A 371 28.60 6.09 -2.53
N THR A 372 28.44 6.64 -1.33
CA THR A 372 28.47 5.83 -0.11
C THR A 372 27.17 5.04 -0.03
N CYS A 373 27.18 3.81 -0.55
CA CYS A 373 26.14 2.83 -0.23
C CYS A 373 26.09 2.68 1.30
N ARG A 374 25.00 3.16 1.90
CA ARG A 374 24.95 3.52 3.33
C ARG A 374 24.92 2.31 4.27
N ASN A 375 24.54 1.15 3.76
CA ASN A 375 24.29 -0.07 4.54
C ASN A 375 25.32 -1.17 4.27
N GLN A 376 26.59 -0.82 4.05
CA GLN A 376 27.66 -1.80 3.85
C GLN A 376 28.20 -2.34 5.18
N ASN A 377 28.54 -3.63 5.20
CA ASN A 377 29.26 -4.25 6.32
C ASN A 377 30.66 -3.60 6.48
N THR A 378 31.04 -3.25 7.70
CA THR A 378 32.36 -2.69 8.03
C THR A 378 33.53 -3.66 7.81
N SER A 379 33.25 -4.97 7.73
CA SER A 379 34.25 -6.01 7.44
C SER A 379 34.06 -6.54 6.02
N GLY A 380 34.53 -5.82 5.01
CA GLY A 380 34.40 -6.25 3.61
C GLY A 380 35.01 -5.26 2.62
N MET A 381 35.09 -5.67 1.36
CA MET A 381 35.41 -4.76 0.26
C MET A 381 34.22 -3.81 0.07
N LEU A 382 34.51 -2.51 0.04
CA LEU A 382 33.49 -1.48 -0.12
C LEU A 382 33.08 -1.39 -1.59
N ARG A 383 31.85 -1.80 -1.89
CA ARG A 383 31.28 -1.89 -3.25
C ARG A 383 29.75 -1.85 -3.22
N CYS A 384 29.16 -1.20 -4.20
CA CYS A 384 27.72 -1.05 -4.42
C CYS A 384 27.23 -2.19 -5.31
N GLY A 385 27.23 -3.40 -4.76
CA GLY A 385 26.92 -4.65 -5.46
C GLY A 385 28.17 -5.40 -5.92
N ASP A 386 27.97 -6.61 -6.44
CA ASP A 386 29.03 -7.44 -7.01
C ASP A 386 28.68 -7.86 -8.45
N PRO A 387 29.31 -7.27 -9.49
CA PRO A 387 30.43 -6.32 -9.43
C PRO A 387 30.01 -4.89 -8.99
N ASP A 388 30.95 -4.06 -8.54
CA ASP A 388 30.66 -2.71 -8.03
C ASP A 388 29.92 -1.84 -9.05
N GLY A 389 28.74 -1.31 -8.66
CA GLY A 389 27.95 -0.38 -9.46
C GLY A 389 27.11 -1.02 -10.59
N TRP A 390 26.98 -2.35 -10.60
CA TRP A 390 26.30 -3.07 -11.69
C TRP A 390 24.84 -2.66 -11.91
N GLU A 391 24.11 -2.26 -10.87
CA GLU A 391 22.72 -1.78 -11.01
C GLU A 391 22.63 -0.46 -11.79
N SER A 392 23.64 0.39 -11.71
CA SER A 392 23.65 1.66 -12.45
C SER A 392 23.99 1.48 -13.93
N ASP A 393 24.45 0.28 -14.34
CA ASP A 393 24.77 -0.04 -15.71
C ASP A 393 23.55 -0.68 -16.41
N PRO A 394 22.93 0.00 -17.39
CA PRO A 394 21.73 -0.51 -18.06
C PRO A 394 21.96 -1.86 -18.77
N ASN A 395 23.16 -2.12 -19.30
CA ASN A 395 23.47 -3.38 -19.96
C ASN A 395 23.54 -4.54 -18.95
N GLN A 396 24.08 -4.27 -17.76
CA GLN A 396 24.15 -5.29 -16.71
C GLN A 396 22.79 -5.60 -16.11
N ARG A 397 21.90 -4.59 -15.98
CA ARG A 397 20.49 -4.82 -15.61
C ARG A 397 19.75 -5.59 -16.68
N MET A 398 20.01 -5.33 -17.97
CA MET A 398 19.31 -6.01 -19.07
C MET A 398 19.38 -7.53 -18.98
N GLU A 399 20.51 -8.10 -18.53
CA GLU A 399 20.64 -9.55 -18.33
C GLU A 399 19.61 -10.13 -17.34
N LEU A 400 19.22 -9.38 -16.30
CA LEU A 400 18.16 -9.74 -15.36
C LEU A 400 16.76 -9.37 -15.89
N GLU A 401 16.66 -8.26 -16.62
CA GLU A 401 15.40 -7.83 -17.24
C GLU A 401 14.92 -8.83 -18.31
N GLU A 402 15.81 -9.46 -19.09
CA GLU A 402 15.46 -10.53 -20.05
C GLU A 402 15.01 -11.84 -19.38
N MET A 403 15.35 -12.02 -18.10
CA MET A 403 15.02 -13.21 -17.33
C MET A 403 13.74 -13.09 -16.53
N THR A 404 13.27 -11.86 -16.28
CA THR A 404 12.10 -11.56 -15.46
C THR A 404 10.91 -11.14 -16.31
N ASP A 405 9.69 -11.32 -15.81
CA ASP A 405 8.45 -10.96 -16.52
C ASP A 405 8.16 -9.45 -16.42
N LEU A 406 8.43 -8.83 -15.27
CA LEU A 406 8.19 -7.40 -14.99
C LEU A 406 9.50 -6.68 -14.61
N THR A 407 9.57 -5.38 -14.91
CA THR A 407 10.62 -4.48 -14.40
C THR A 407 10.18 -3.83 -13.08
N ASN A 408 11.11 -3.19 -12.40
CA ASN A 408 10.94 -2.59 -11.07
C ASN A 408 11.80 -1.32 -10.96
N GLY A 409 11.81 -0.65 -9.82
CA GLY A 409 12.68 0.48 -9.55
C GLY A 409 12.21 1.34 -8.39
N HIS A 410 12.90 1.27 -7.26
CA HIS A 410 12.52 1.99 -6.06
C HIS A 410 12.71 3.50 -6.21
N ALA A 411 11.82 4.27 -5.59
CA ALA A 411 11.81 5.73 -5.72
C ALA A 411 11.46 6.45 -4.41
N TYR A 412 12.24 7.46 -4.05
CA TYR A 412 12.01 8.25 -2.84
C TYR A 412 12.07 9.74 -3.12
N GLY A 413 11.08 10.48 -2.62
CA GLY A 413 10.96 11.91 -2.90
C GLY A 413 10.84 12.18 -4.40
N THR A 414 11.76 12.97 -4.97
CA THR A 414 11.79 13.23 -6.41
C THR A 414 12.70 12.27 -7.18
N SER A 415 13.20 11.20 -6.56
CA SER A 415 14.26 10.40 -7.18
C SER A 415 13.82 9.73 -8.48
N TYR A 416 12.54 9.46 -8.69
CA TYR A 416 12.04 8.86 -9.94
C TYR A 416 12.56 9.56 -11.21
N VAL A 417 12.70 10.90 -11.21
CA VAL A 417 13.16 11.73 -12.37
C VAL A 417 14.58 12.27 -12.23
N ASN A 418 15.40 11.76 -11.31
CA ASN A 418 16.78 12.20 -11.23
C ASN A 418 17.54 11.82 -12.51
N ASN A 419 18.36 12.76 -13.03
CA ASN A 419 19.24 12.51 -14.20
C ASN A 419 20.21 11.36 -14.00
N LYS A 420 20.39 10.89 -12.77
CA LYS A 420 21.21 9.73 -12.43
C LYS A 420 20.55 9.04 -11.24
N ASP A 421 20.51 7.72 -11.26
CA ASP A 421 19.95 6.87 -10.22
C ASP A 421 18.43 7.07 -9.99
N GLY A 422 17.71 7.59 -11.00
CA GLY A 422 16.28 7.82 -10.92
C GLY A 422 15.45 6.75 -11.61
N SER A 423 14.54 6.11 -10.87
CA SER A 423 13.88 4.87 -11.33
C SER A 423 13.19 4.96 -12.68
N PHE A 424 12.52 6.07 -12.96
CA PHE A 424 11.86 6.27 -14.25
C PHE A 424 12.89 6.44 -15.38
N LEU A 425 13.87 7.34 -15.21
CA LEU A 425 14.87 7.60 -16.26
C LEU A 425 15.84 6.44 -16.46
N GLU A 426 16.18 5.70 -15.41
CA GLU A 426 17.07 4.55 -15.49
C GLU A 426 16.40 3.35 -16.17
N ASN A 427 15.09 3.15 -16.00
CA ASN A 427 14.36 2.17 -16.80
C ASN A 427 14.28 2.59 -18.27
N MET A 428 14.05 3.87 -18.55
CA MET A 428 14.12 4.40 -19.92
C MET A 428 15.49 4.17 -20.57
N ARG A 429 16.58 4.30 -19.81
CA ARG A 429 17.94 3.99 -20.28
C ARG A 429 18.16 2.52 -20.59
N THR A 430 17.60 1.64 -19.78
CA THR A 430 17.71 0.19 -19.99
C THR A 430 16.97 -0.24 -21.25
N PHE A 431 15.74 0.23 -21.43
CA PHE A 431 14.90 -0.21 -22.56
C PHE A 431 15.10 0.64 -23.83
N GLY A 432 15.76 1.79 -23.73
CA GLY A 432 16.07 2.65 -24.86
C GLY A 432 14.91 3.54 -25.31
N GLY A 433 14.01 3.92 -24.41
CA GLY A 433 12.83 4.74 -24.71
C GLY A 433 11.50 4.07 -24.44
N ALA A 434 10.42 4.82 -24.68
CA ALA A 434 9.03 4.43 -24.45
C ALA A 434 8.14 5.05 -25.52
N GLU A 435 7.84 4.30 -26.58
CA GLU A 435 6.93 4.76 -27.64
C GLU A 435 5.47 4.74 -27.18
N ASP A 436 5.09 3.87 -26.23
CA ASP A 436 3.78 3.92 -25.58
C ASP A 436 3.81 3.45 -24.11
N GLY A 437 4.58 4.15 -23.30
CA GLY A 437 4.95 3.67 -21.97
C GLY A 437 6.16 2.74 -22.01
N LEU A 438 6.57 2.26 -20.83
CA LEU A 438 7.73 1.39 -20.70
C LEU A 438 7.52 0.10 -21.51
N GLN A 439 8.58 -0.39 -22.16
CA GLN A 439 8.51 -1.60 -22.99
C GLN A 439 8.14 -2.87 -22.21
N LYS A 440 8.30 -2.82 -20.89
CA LYS A 440 8.02 -3.91 -19.95
C LYS A 440 7.17 -3.36 -18.82
N LEU A 441 6.14 -4.12 -18.42
CA LEU A 441 5.27 -3.72 -17.31
C LEU A 441 6.11 -3.50 -16.04
N MET A 442 5.82 -2.42 -15.34
CA MET A 442 6.55 -2.03 -14.15
C MET A 442 5.71 -2.27 -12.90
N LEU A 443 6.24 -3.09 -12.00
CA LEU A 443 5.78 -3.23 -10.62
C LEU A 443 6.83 -2.59 -9.72
N ASN A 444 6.60 -1.34 -9.31
CA ASN A 444 7.45 -0.68 -8.32
C ASN A 444 7.10 -1.20 -6.91
N THR A 445 7.99 -1.98 -6.33
CA THR A 445 7.81 -2.57 -5.00
C THR A 445 8.02 -1.60 -3.83
N GLU A 446 8.65 -0.44 -4.06
CA GLU A 446 8.80 0.61 -3.04
C GLU A 446 8.84 2.01 -3.65
N TYR A 447 7.89 2.85 -3.27
CA TYR A 447 8.03 4.30 -3.35
C TYR A 447 7.73 4.98 -2.01
N GLY A 448 8.21 6.19 -1.78
CA GLY A 448 7.76 6.96 -0.62
C GLY A 448 8.50 8.25 -0.36
N THR A 449 8.21 8.86 0.78
CA THR A 449 8.91 10.04 1.29
C THR A 449 9.16 9.86 2.77
N SER A 450 10.31 10.35 3.23
CA SER A 450 10.53 10.62 4.65
C SER A 450 10.29 12.07 5.01
N ASP A 451 10.23 12.37 6.30
CA ASP A 451 10.01 13.73 6.81
C ASP A 451 11.13 14.71 6.43
N SER A 452 12.30 14.20 6.02
CA SER A 452 13.38 15.04 5.48
C SER A 452 13.21 15.42 4.01
N HIS A 453 12.40 14.66 3.26
CA HIS A 453 12.17 14.92 1.84
C HIS A 453 11.25 16.13 1.68
N LYS A 454 11.61 17.04 0.76
CA LYS A 454 10.85 18.24 0.43
C LYS A 454 10.68 18.34 -1.07
N ASP A 455 9.56 18.91 -1.47
CA ASP A 455 9.32 19.26 -2.85
C ASP A 455 10.35 20.31 -3.32
N PRO A 456 10.82 20.26 -4.58
CA PRO A 456 11.80 21.21 -5.08
C PRO A 456 11.36 22.66 -4.87
N VAL A 457 12.27 23.47 -4.35
CA VAL A 457 11.98 24.86 -3.94
C VAL A 457 11.48 25.73 -5.08
N GLU A 458 11.89 25.41 -6.32
CA GLU A 458 11.45 26.11 -7.52
C GLU A 458 9.95 25.94 -7.83
N TYR A 459 9.29 24.90 -7.29
CA TYR A 459 7.84 24.69 -7.43
C TYR A 459 7.04 25.50 -6.40
N GLY A 460 7.68 25.96 -5.32
CA GLY A 460 7.09 26.90 -4.36
C GLY A 460 5.86 26.34 -3.62
N ALA A 461 5.76 25.03 -3.42
CA ALA A 461 4.62 24.40 -2.74
C ALA A 461 4.39 24.96 -1.33
N ALA A 462 3.12 25.14 -0.95
CA ALA A 462 2.71 25.63 0.36
C ALA A 462 3.08 24.65 1.49
N GLU A 463 2.94 23.36 1.19
CA GLU A 463 3.21 22.23 2.08
C GLU A 463 4.19 21.29 1.35
N PRO A 464 5.50 21.58 1.40
CA PRO A 464 6.48 20.90 0.58
C PRO A 464 6.68 19.42 0.93
N HIS A 465 6.37 18.95 2.15
CA HIS A 465 6.48 17.53 2.49
C HIS A 465 5.28 16.73 1.98
N ALA A 466 4.07 17.28 2.05
CA ALA A 466 2.87 16.74 1.41
C ALA A 466 3.00 16.75 -0.12
N ALA A 467 3.44 17.87 -0.71
CA ALA A 467 3.56 18.04 -2.17
C ALA A 467 4.52 17.03 -2.80
N VAL A 468 5.65 16.71 -2.15
CA VAL A 468 6.59 15.73 -2.70
C VAL A 468 6.02 14.31 -2.68
N PHE A 469 5.20 13.96 -1.68
CA PHE A 469 4.53 12.66 -1.61
C PHE A 469 3.40 12.54 -2.64
N ASP A 470 2.61 13.60 -2.81
CA ASP A 470 1.62 13.72 -3.88
C ASP A 470 2.27 13.60 -5.27
N ARG A 471 3.37 14.33 -5.50
CA ARG A 471 4.09 14.30 -6.78
C ARG A 471 4.64 12.93 -7.12
N ILE A 472 5.30 12.24 -6.18
CA ILE A 472 5.85 10.91 -6.47
C ILE A 472 4.71 9.92 -6.75
N MET A 473 3.58 9.99 -6.03
CA MET A 473 2.45 9.10 -6.29
C MET A 473 1.83 9.37 -7.67
N ARG A 474 1.60 10.64 -8.04
CA ARG A 474 1.12 11.04 -9.37
C ARG A 474 2.09 10.61 -10.48
N ALA A 475 3.40 10.68 -10.24
CA ALA A 475 4.39 10.19 -11.19
C ALA A 475 4.17 8.70 -11.49
N HIS A 476 4.02 7.88 -10.46
CA HIS A 476 3.82 6.44 -10.62
C HIS A 476 2.47 6.09 -11.26
N ILE A 477 1.40 6.86 -10.98
CA ILE A 477 0.15 6.76 -11.74
C ILE A 477 0.40 7.05 -13.22
N GLY A 478 1.23 8.05 -13.51
CA GLY A 478 1.59 8.45 -14.87
C GLY A 478 2.35 7.40 -15.67
N TYR A 479 3.29 6.64 -15.07
CA TYR A 479 4.15 5.73 -15.83
C TYR A 479 4.25 4.27 -15.38
N ALA A 480 3.96 3.93 -14.12
CA ALA A 480 4.07 2.56 -13.61
C ALA A 480 2.71 1.85 -13.71
N ASP A 481 2.71 0.53 -13.93
CA ASP A 481 1.45 -0.26 -14.01
C ASP A 481 0.98 -0.67 -12.62
N MET A 482 1.93 -0.95 -11.73
CA MET A 482 1.70 -1.31 -10.35
C MET A 482 2.73 -0.62 -9.47
N PHE A 483 2.33 -0.06 -8.34
CA PHE A 483 3.27 0.64 -7.46
C PHE A 483 2.83 0.60 -6.00
N MET A 484 3.82 0.59 -5.10
CA MET A 484 3.57 0.24 -3.70
C MET A 484 4.32 1.18 -2.77
N GLN A 485 3.60 1.80 -1.84
CA GLN A 485 4.24 2.64 -0.84
C GLN A 485 5.13 1.75 0.05
N HIS A 486 6.32 2.26 0.42
CA HIS A 486 7.39 1.54 1.11
C HIS A 486 6.88 0.61 2.21
N ALA A 487 6.19 1.15 3.22
CA ALA A 487 5.50 0.38 4.24
C ALA A 487 4.61 1.27 5.13
N ALA A 488 3.49 0.68 5.56
CA ALA A 488 2.46 1.36 6.32
C ALA A 488 2.91 1.82 7.71
N PHE A 489 3.77 1.04 8.40
CA PHE A 489 4.21 1.28 9.78
C PHE A 489 5.74 1.43 9.93
N TYR A 490 6.44 1.73 8.83
CA TYR A 490 7.90 1.79 8.85
C TYR A 490 8.37 3.20 9.25
N PRO A 491 9.27 3.34 10.25
CA PRO A 491 9.77 4.64 10.70
C PRO A 491 10.29 5.50 9.56
N GLU A 492 10.14 6.83 9.67
CA GLU A 492 10.45 7.83 8.62
C GLU A 492 9.49 7.82 7.42
N TYR A 493 9.03 6.66 6.96
CA TYR A 493 8.21 6.52 5.74
C TYR A 493 6.74 6.21 6.03
N ALA A 494 6.33 6.28 7.30
CA ALA A 494 5.10 5.69 7.78
C ALA A 494 3.85 6.39 7.24
N LEU A 495 2.80 5.59 7.02
CA LEU A 495 1.43 6.05 6.82
C LEU A 495 0.68 6.12 8.14
N PHE A 496 0.95 5.17 9.04
CA PHE A 496 0.38 5.06 10.38
C PHE A 496 1.48 5.07 11.42
N GLU A 497 1.15 5.44 12.66
CA GLU A 497 2.14 5.58 13.75
C GLU A 497 3.05 4.33 13.89
N PRO A 498 4.37 4.47 13.67
CA PRO A 498 5.31 3.35 13.67
C PRO A 498 5.76 2.99 15.09
N GLY A 499 6.49 1.87 15.23
CA GLY A 499 7.12 1.48 16.50
C GLY A 499 6.17 0.89 17.55
N ILE A 500 4.92 0.62 17.18
CA ILE A 500 3.93 -0.06 18.02
C ILE A 500 3.94 -1.56 17.69
N ASP A 501 3.93 -2.43 18.71
CA ASP A 501 3.74 -3.86 18.51
C ASP A 501 2.29 -4.16 18.14
N LEU A 502 2.09 -4.47 16.86
CA LEU A 502 0.79 -4.80 16.28
C LEU A 502 0.18 -6.06 16.91
N ASN A 503 0.91 -6.90 17.65
CA ASN A 503 0.30 -8.03 18.39
C ASN A 503 -0.56 -7.55 19.57
N THR A 504 -0.26 -6.38 20.12
CA THR A 504 -0.94 -5.84 21.31
C THR A 504 -1.88 -4.69 20.99
N GLN A 505 -1.68 -4.01 19.87
CA GLN A 505 -2.53 -2.92 19.43
C GLN A 505 -3.90 -3.40 18.95
N ASN A 506 -4.94 -2.65 19.33
CA ASN A 506 -6.26 -2.73 18.71
C ASN A 506 -6.22 -2.00 17.35
N PRO A 507 -6.42 -2.68 16.22
CA PRO A 507 -6.35 -2.06 14.90
C PRO A 507 -7.36 -0.93 14.68
N ALA A 508 -8.49 -0.92 15.41
CA ALA A 508 -9.46 0.18 15.34
C ALA A 508 -8.89 1.51 15.89
N GLN A 509 -7.92 1.43 16.80
CA GLN A 509 -7.22 2.59 17.37
C GLN A 509 -5.94 2.94 16.61
N MET A 510 -5.68 2.28 15.47
CA MET A 510 -4.57 2.65 14.59
C MET A 510 -4.72 4.11 14.15
N GLN A 511 -3.64 4.88 14.25
CA GLN A 511 -3.63 6.32 14.01
C GLN A 511 -2.82 6.66 12.77
N ILE A 512 -3.26 7.67 12.03
CA ILE A 512 -2.48 8.22 10.92
C ILE A 512 -1.20 8.84 11.46
N HIS A 513 -0.10 8.64 10.74
CA HIS A 513 1.11 9.39 10.98
C HIS A 513 0.99 10.76 10.33
N LYS A 514 1.16 11.81 11.12
CA LYS A 514 1.16 13.18 10.62
C LYS A 514 2.60 13.55 10.26
N ASN A 515 2.77 14.18 9.11
CA ASN A 515 4.04 14.82 8.75
C ASN A 515 4.28 16.02 9.69
N SER A 516 5.16 16.95 9.37
CA SER A 516 5.37 18.18 10.15
C SER A 516 4.08 19.03 10.36
N SER A 517 4.19 20.33 10.60
CA SER A 517 3.05 21.25 10.79
C SER A 517 2.15 21.43 9.53
N GLU A 518 2.07 20.44 8.65
CA GLU A 518 1.27 20.37 7.43
C GLU A 518 -0.04 19.65 7.70
N GLU A 519 -1.08 20.02 6.95
CA GLU A 519 -2.44 19.51 7.15
C GLU A 519 -2.72 18.28 6.27
N ASP A 520 -2.14 18.20 5.07
CA ASP A 520 -2.37 17.07 4.14
C ASP A 520 -1.40 15.90 4.44
N THR A 521 -1.92 14.85 5.06
CA THR A 521 -1.13 13.68 5.46
C THR A 521 -0.87 12.72 4.30
N ARG A 522 0.14 11.84 4.42
CA ARG A 522 0.40 10.79 3.42
C ARG A 522 -0.83 9.89 3.22
N VAL A 523 -1.57 9.58 4.28
CA VAL A 523 -2.84 8.83 4.20
C VAL A 523 -3.90 9.61 3.43
N GLY A 524 -4.03 10.92 3.68
CA GLY A 524 -4.93 11.81 2.94
C GLY A 524 -4.65 11.80 1.44
N VAL A 525 -3.38 12.00 1.06
CA VAL A 525 -2.90 11.94 -0.33
C VAL A 525 -3.16 10.55 -0.94
N MET A 526 -2.76 9.46 -0.27
CA MET A 526 -2.98 8.10 -0.78
C MET A 526 -4.45 7.79 -0.98
N ARG A 527 -5.32 8.14 -0.02
CA ARG A 527 -6.77 7.93 -0.16
C ARG A 527 -7.33 8.70 -1.33
N ARG A 528 -7.00 9.99 -1.44
CA ARG A 528 -7.47 10.86 -2.54
C ARG A 528 -7.11 10.28 -3.91
N LEU A 529 -5.88 9.80 -4.08
CA LEU A 529 -5.42 9.26 -5.35
C LEU A 529 -5.87 7.80 -5.58
N ASN A 530 -5.85 6.93 -4.58
CA ASN A 530 -6.31 5.54 -4.74
C ASN A 530 -7.80 5.44 -5.10
N LEU A 531 -8.65 6.25 -4.46
CA LEU A 531 -10.09 6.29 -4.76
C LEU A 531 -10.37 6.81 -6.17
N ALA A 532 -9.49 7.66 -6.72
CA ALA A 532 -9.62 8.16 -8.08
C ALA A 532 -9.08 7.17 -9.12
N TYR A 533 -7.94 6.54 -8.87
CA TYR A 533 -7.18 5.79 -9.90
C TYR A 533 -7.15 4.27 -9.71
N ALA A 534 -7.15 3.78 -8.47
CA ALA A 534 -6.89 2.37 -8.12
C ALA A 534 -8.14 1.65 -7.54
N THR A 535 -9.33 1.95 -8.08
CA THR A 535 -10.63 1.36 -7.68
C THR A 535 -11.37 0.73 -8.86
N HIS A 536 -10.90 -0.40 -9.32
CA HIS A 536 -11.32 -1.16 -10.49
C HIS A 536 -12.64 -1.92 -10.31
N GLY A 537 -13.30 -2.15 -11.45
CA GLY A 537 -14.58 -2.84 -11.53
C GLY A 537 -15.48 -2.21 -12.57
N LYS A 538 -16.59 -2.87 -12.90
CA LYS A 538 -17.52 -2.36 -13.90
C LYS A 538 -18.13 -1.03 -13.42
N PRO A 539 -18.08 0.05 -14.22
CA PRO A 539 -18.69 1.33 -13.87
C PRO A 539 -20.19 1.19 -13.59
N LEU A 540 -20.65 1.86 -12.52
CA LEU A 540 -22.06 2.01 -12.23
C LEU A 540 -22.65 3.22 -12.94
N VAL A 541 -23.94 3.13 -13.27
CA VAL A 541 -24.71 4.25 -13.79
C VAL A 541 -25.04 5.21 -12.65
N TYR A 542 -24.85 6.51 -12.87
CA TYR A 542 -25.13 7.53 -11.86
C TYR A 542 -25.54 8.88 -12.47
N GLU A 543 -26.27 9.67 -11.69
CA GLU A 543 -26.64 11.06 -12.01
C GLU A 543 -26.18 12.00 -10.88
N ILE A 544 -25.36 12.99 -11.23
CA ILE A 544 -25.10 14.12 -10.32
C ILE A 544 -26.31 15.05 -10.34
N SER A 545 -26.96 15.25 -9.19
CA SER A 545 -28.19 16.03 -9.09
C SER A 545 -27.95 17.53 -8.86
N ASN A 546 -26.78 17.91 -8.35
CA ASN A 546 -26.38 19.30 -8.09
C ASN A 546 -25.30 19.80 -9.08
N LYS A 547 -25.53 19.55 -10.38
CA LYS A 547 -24.59 19.92 -11.46
C LYS A 547 -24.21 21.41 -11.46
N PRO A 548 -25.14 22.38 -11.28
CA PRO A 548 -24.80 23.80 -11.30
C PRO A 548 -23.77 24.20 -10.24
N GLU A 549 -23.84 23.62 -9.05
CA GLU A 549 -22.92 23.86 -7.94
C GLU A 549 -21.52 23.28 -8.18
N LEU A 550 -21.44 22.24 -8.99
CA LEU A 550 -20.20 21.52 -9.33
C LEU A 550 -19.59 21.93 -10.68
N SER A 551 -20.17 22.93 -11.34
CA SER A 551 -19.66 23.45 -12.62
C SER A 551 -18.20 23.87 -12.51
N ASP A 552 -17.35 23.25 -13.33
CA ASP A 552 -15.89 23.46 -13.40
C ASP A 552 -15.15 23.24 -12.07
N LYS A 553 -15.74 22.46 -11.14
CA LYS A 553 -15.10 22.07 -9.88
C LYS A 553 -14.30 20.80 -10.05
N LEU A 554 -13.14 20.72 -9.40
CA LEU A 554 -12.28 19.54 -9.36
C LEU A 554 -12.79 18.49 -8.35
N VAL A 555 -14.04 18.08 -8.51
CA VAL A 555 -14.67 17.01 -7.71
C VAL A 555 -15.01 15.82 -8.57
N TYR A 556 -14.79 14.63 -8.03
CA TYR A 556 -14.93 13.39 -8.77
C TYR A 556 -15.81 12.40 -8.01
N PHE A 557 -16.69 11.73 -8.74
CA PHE A 557 -17.46 10.59 -8.25
C PHE A 557 -17.17 9.38 -9.14
N ARG A 558 -16.90 8.23 -8.52
CA ARG A 558 -16.67 6.94 -9.17
C ARG A 558 -17.39 5.84 -8.41
N GLY A 559 -18.33 5.17 -9.09
CA GLY A 559 -19.00 3.99 -8.57
C GLY A 559 -18.63 2.77 -9.40
N VAL A 560 -18.21 1.67 -8.76
CA VAL A 560 -17.91 0.41 -9.46
C VAL A 560 -18.55 -0.80 -8.77
N ASP A 561 -18.92 -1.77 -9.61
CA ASP A 561 -19.26 -3.14 -9.21
C ASP A 561 -18.05 -4.05 -9.43
N THR A 562 -17.53 -4.59 -8.33
CA THR A 562 -16.33 -5.43 -8.35
C THR A 562 -16.63 -6.91 -8.67
N SER A 563 -17.92 -7.30 -8.76
CA SER A 563 -18.33 -8.68 -9.06
C SER A 563 -17.92 -9.17 -10.45
N THR A 564 -17.64 -8.23 -11.36
CA THR A 564 -17.17 -8.51 -12.72
C THR A 564 -15.67 -8.67 -12.82
N LEU A 565 -14.91 -8.37 -11.76
CA LEU A 565 -13.47 -8.56 -11.77
C LEU A 565 -13.13 -10.05 -11.93
N PRO A 566 -12.10 -10.38 -12.72
CA PRO A 566 -11.63 -11.75 -12.83
C PRO A 566 -11.13 -12.24 -11.47
N ALA A 567 -11.30 -13.54 -11.23
CA ALA A 567 -10.71 -14.17 -10.05
C ALA A 567 -9.18 -13.98 -10.04
N LEU A 568 -8.62 -13.77 -8.85
CA LEU A 568 -7.17 -13.65 -8.70
C LEU A 568 -6.47 -14.93 -9.19
N PRO A 569 -5.43 -14.82 -10.04
CA PRO A 569 -4.68 -15.98 -10.51
C PRO A 569 -4.09 -16.76 -9.33
N GLY A 570 -4.21 -18.09 -9.39
CA GLY A 570 -3.78 -18.99 -8.31
C GLY A 570 -4.81 -19.13 -7.19
N SER A 571 -5.08 -18.05 -6.46
CA SER A 571 -5.83 -18.11 -5.20
C SER A 571 -7.34 -18.21 -5.42
N GLY A 572 -7.82 -17.81 -6.61
CA GLY A 572 -9.24 -17.78 -6.94
C GLY A 572 -10.05 -16.74 -6.19
N GLY A 573 -9.39 -15.81 -5.47
CA GLY A 573 -10.05 -14.74 -4.73
C GLY A 573 -10.94 -13.89 -5.64
N LYS A 574 -12.12 -13.53 -5.17
CA LYS A 574 -13.12 -12.72 -5.89
C LYS A 574 -13.61 -11.61 -4.98
N SER A 575 -14.20 -10.58 -5.59
CA SER A 575 -14.96 -9.56 -4.88
C SER A 575 -16.38 -9.51 -5.42
N ASP A 576 -17.31 -9.02 -4.61
CA ASP A 576 -18.72 -8.79 -4.92
C ASP A 576 -19.22 -7.46 -4.31
N LYS A 577 -18.28 -6.55 -4.04
CA LYS A 577 -18.53 -5.26 -3.41
C LYS A 577 -18.94 -4.20 -4.41
N ILE A 578 -19.75 -3.27 -3.91
CA ILE A 578 -20.00 -1.99 -4.56
C ILE A 578 -19.13 -0.93 -3.88
N LEU A 579 -18.27 -0.28 -4.65
CA LEU A 579 -17.38 0.77 -4.16
C LEU A 579 -17.84 2.11 -4.72
N LEU A 580 -18.21 3.05 -3.84
CA LEU A 580 -18.63 4.41 -4.23
C LEU A 580 -17.65 5.43 -3.66
N ASN A 581 -16.93 6.10 -4.53
CA ASN A 581 -15.84 7.00 -4.20
C ASN A 581 -16.24 8.44 -4.50
N PHE A 582 -16.03 9.32 -3.52
CA PHE A 582 -16.19 10.77 -3.61
C PHE A 582 -14.83 11.40 -3.33
N VAL A 583 -14.36 12.26 -4.22
CA VAL A 583 -13.04 12.86 -4.11
C VAL A 583 -13.11 14.36 -4.37
N ASN A 584 -12.51 15.15 -3.48
CA ASN A 584 -12.38 16.58 -3.64
C ASN A 584 -10.91 16.97 -3.86
N PHE A 585 -10.57 17.43 -5.06
CA PHE A 585 -9.24 17.95 -5.37
C PHE A 585 -9.14 19.47 -5.18
N GLU A 586 -10.20 20.15 -4.77
CA GLU A 586 -10.21 21.58 -4.51
C GLU A 586 -9.58 21.92 -3.15
N SER A 587 -9.10 23.17 -3.04
CA SER A 587 -8.64 23.77 -1.78
C SER A 587 -9.80 24.28 -0.90
N SER A 588 -11.05 24.03 -1.29
CA SER A 588 -12.25 24.46 -0.59
C SER A 588 -13.25 23.32 -0.44
N PRO A 589 -14.10 23.34 0.62
CA PRO A 589 -15.12 22.32 0.78
C PRO A 589 -16.09 22.26 -0.41
N GLN A 590 -16.45 21.06 -0.83
CA GLN A 590 -17.40 20.82 -1.91
C GLN A 590 -18.50 19.84 -1.47
N THR A 591 -19.68 19.95 -2.07
CA THR A 591 -20.79 19.02 -1.79
C THR A 591 -21.19 18.29 -3.07
N ILE A 592 -21.15 16.97 -3.06
CA ILE A 592 -21.55 16.11 -4.16
C ILE A 592 -22.86 15.42 -3.80
N GLN A 593 -23.88 15.59 -4.65
CA GLN A 593 -25.13 14.85 -4.55
C GLN A 593 -25.26 13.95 -5.78
N VAL A 594 -25.35 12.65 -5.53
CA VAL A 594 -25.37 11.64 -6.58
C VAL A 594 -26.48 10.64 -6.33
N LYS A 595 -27.15 10.28 -7.41
CA LYS A 595 -28.09 9.17 -7.47
C LYS A 595 -27.42 8.04 -8.23
N VAL A 596 -27.27 6.89 -7.61
CA VAL A 596 -26.56 5.73 -8.15
C VAL A 596 -27.57 4.64 -8.46
N THR A 597 -27.51 4.06 -9.66
CA THR A 597 -28.29 2.87 -10.02
C THR A 597 -27.54 1.64 -9.53
N MET A 598 -28.10 0.93 -8.55
CA MET A 598 -27.50 -0.28 -8.01
C MET A 598 -27.71 -1.47 -8.96
N PRO A 599 -26.80 -2.47 -8.99
CA PRO A 599 -26.94 -3.62 -9.88
C PRO A 599 -28.23 -4.42 -9.67
N GLU A 600 -28.75 -4.44 -8.44
CA GLU A 600 -29.98 -5.13 -8.08
C GLU A 600 -30.82 -4.29 -7.09
N ALA A 601 -32.15 -4.43 -7.16
CA ALA A 601 -33.04 -3.90 -6.13
C ALA A 601 -32.94 -4.78 -4.88
N ALA A 602 -32.29 -4.27 -3.83
CA ALA A 602 -32.01 -4.98 -2.60
C ALA A 602 -31.77 -4.01 -1.44
N ILE A 603 -31.67 -4.54 -0.23
CA ILE A 603 -31.13 -3.80 0.90
C ILE A 603 -29.61 -3.91 0.88
N TYR A 604 -28.92 -2.79 0.88
CA TYR A 604 -27.48 -2.73 1.01
C TYR A 604 -27.06 -2.32 2.43
N GLU A 605 -25.92 -2.83 2.87
CA GLU A 605 -25.26 -2.47 4.12
C GLU A 605 -23.74 -2.44 3.90
N GLY A 606 -23.00 -1.82 4.82
CA GLY A 606 -21.56 -1.70 4.66
C GLY A 606 -20.92 -0.63 5.53
N GLU A 607 -19.80 -0.09 5.05
CA GLU A 607 -18.97 0.87 5.75
C GLU A 607 -18.79 2.14 4.90
N ARG A 608 -18.74 3.30 5.55
CA ARG A 608 -18.28 4.58 5.00
C ARG A 608 -16.95 4.94 5.63
N PHE A 609 -15.94 5.22 4.83
CA PHE A 609 -14.65 5.77 5.26
C PHE A 609 -14.48 7.20 4.78
N GLY A 610 -14.24 8.16 5.68
CA GLY A 610 -13.96 9.57 5.38
C GLY A 610 -12.77 10.10 6.17
N ALA A 611 -12.78 11.39 6.52
CA ALA A 611 -11.76 11.98 7.39
C ALA A 611 -11.80 11.40 8.82
N GLY A 612 -10.62 11.22 9.42
CA GLY A 612 -10.42 10.82 10.80
C GLY A 612 -8.95 10.56 11.12
N ASP A 613 -8.52 10.85 12.34
CA ASP A 613 -7.14 10.63 12.79
C ASP A 613 -6.87 9.17 13.20
N THR A 614 -7.93 8.44 13.54
CA THR A 614 -7.92 7.01 13.85
C THR A 614 -8.84 6.24 12.91
N TYR A 615 -8.59 4.94 12.72
CA TYR A 615 -9.44 4.09 11.88
C TYR A 615 -10.91 4.17 12.31
N GLU A 616 -11.17 4.03 13.61
CA GLU A 616 -12.52 4.11 14.18
C GLU A 616 -13.18 5.46 13.90
N SER A 617 -12.46 6.57 14.11
CA SER A 617 -12.99 7.91 13.85
C SER A 617 -13.23 8.21 12.36
N ALA A 618 -12.50 7.54 11.48
CA ALA A 618 -12.61 7.71 10.03
C ALA A 618 -13.77 6.90 9.44
N ARG A 619 -14.40 6.02 10.21
CA ARG A 619 -15.38 5.04 9.72
C ARG A 619 -16.76 5.25 10.34
N SER A 620 -17.80 4.97 9.55
CA SER A 620 -19.16 4.78 10.05
C SER A 620 -19.83 3.57 9.40
N TYR A 621 -20.70 2.87 10.12
CA TYR A 621 -21.48 1.76 9.58
C TYR A 621 -22.79 2.23 8.96
N LEU A 622 -23.23 1.51 7.92
CA LEU A 622 -24.45 1.77 7.18
C LEU A 622 -25.27 0.48 7.09
N SER A 623 -26.59 0.60 7.22
CA SER A 623 -27.51 -0.51 6.97
C SER A 623 -28.87 -0.01 6.54
N GLY A 624 -29.69 -0.92 6.01
CA GLY A 624 -31.05 -0.59 5.60
C GLY A 624 -31.11 0.33 4.38
N LEU A 625 -30.04 0.41 3.58
CA LEU A 625 -30.03 1.19 2.34
C LEU A 625 -30.88 0.46 1.30
N GLN A 626 -32.18 0.73 1.29
CA GLN A 626 -33.14 0.13 0.37
C GLN A 626 -32.99 0.73 -1.04
N ALA A 627 -32.43 -0.04 -1.96
CA ALA A 627 -32.35 0.30 -3.37
C ALA A 627 -33.60 -0.23 -4.11
N ASP A 628 -34.22 0.62 -4.94
CA ASP A 628 -35.31 0.23 -5.85
C ASP A 628 -35.27 1.01 -7.19
N PRO A 629 -34.27 0.76 -8.06
CA PRO A 629 -32.93 0.24 -7.81
C PRO A 629 -31.93 1.35 -7.40
N GLU A 630 -32.41 2.58 -7.20
CA GLU A 630 -31.55 3.74 -7.00
C GLU A 630 -31.27 4.01 -5.51
N LEU A 631 -30.06 4.49 -5.22
CA LEU A 631 -29.69 5.07 -3.92
C LEU A 631 -29.21 6.51 -4.11
N ASN A 632 -29.59 7.38 -3.19
CA ASN A 632 -29.19 8.78 -3.18
C ASN A 632 -28.14 9.01 -2.09
N PHE A 633 -27.05 9.67 -2.45
CA PHE A 633 -25.97 10.02 -1.55
C PHE A 633 -25.72 11.52 -1.59
N LYS A 634 -25.37 12.08 -0.44
CA LYS A 634 -24.94 13.47 -0.29
C LYS A 634 -23.72 13.49 0.61
N GLU A 635 -22.60 13.90 0.03
CA GLU A 635 -21.33 14.04 0.75
C GLU A 635 -20.84 15.47 0.68
N THR A 636 -20.42 16.00 1.83
CA THR A 636 -19.69 17.26 1.92
C THR A 636 -18.27 16.94 2.31
N LEU A 637 -17.33 17.20 1.41
CA LEU A 637 -15.92 16.89 1.55
C LEU A 637 -15.13 18.16 1.84
N GLY A 638 -14.24 18.12 2.82
CA GLY A 638 -13.22 19.15 3.05
C GLY A 638 -12.21 19.25 1.91
N PRO A 639 -11.32 20.25 1.93
CA PRO A 639 -10.23 20.38 0.96
C PRO A 639 -9.37 19.11 0.89
N GLY A 640 -9.15 18.56 -0.30
CA GLY A 640 -8.33 17.36 -0.46
C GLY A 640 -8.92 16.06 0.13
N GLU A 641 -10.13 16.08 0.68
CA GLU A 641 -10.74 14.92 1.34
C GLU A 641 -11.26 13.91 0.31
N ALA A 642 -11.28 12.64 0.70
CA ALA A 642 -11.92 11.57 -0.04
C ALA A 642 -12.72 10.63 0.86
N VAL A 643 -13.92 10.27 0.39
CA VAL A 643 -14.86 9.37 1.06
C VAL A 643 -15.10 8.14 0.19
N GLN A 644 -15.10 6.95 0.80
CA GLN A 644 -15.46 5.70 0.13
C GLN A 644 -16.56 4.99 0.90
N TYR A 645 -17.54 4.49 0.16
CA TYR A 645 -18.51 3.52 0.63
C TYR A 645 -18.09 2.13 0.13
N ILE A 646 -18.08 1.15 1.02
CA ILE A 646 -17.89 -0.27 0.69
C ILE A 646 -19.19 -0.98 1.05
N LEU A 647 -20.00 -1.30 0.04
CA LEU A 647 -21.35 -1.84 0.23
C LEU A 647 -21.45 -3.28 -0.27
N SER A 648 -22.31 -4.06 0.40
CA SER A 648 -22.73 -5.40 0.02
C SER A 648 -24.25 -5.51 0.15
N ARG A 649 -24.87 -6.47 -0.54
CA ARG A 649 -26.25 -6.83 -0.27
C ARG A 649 -26.37 -7.43 1.13
N ALA A 650 -27.32 -6.95 1.93
CA ALA A 650 -27.48 -7.36 3.33
C ALA A 650 -27.85 -8.85 3.49
N ASP A 651 -28.47 -9.47 2.48
CA ASP A 651 -28.78 -10.91 2.47
C ASP A 651 -27.59 -11.81 2.13
N GLY A 652 -26.52 -11.23 1.54
CA GLY A 652 -25.27 -11.91 1.22
C GLY A 652 -24.20 -11.77 2.30
N VAL A 653 -24.36 -10.85 3.26
CA VAL A 653 -23.34 -10.62 4.29
C VAL A 653 -23.42 -11.67 5.39
N ARG A 654 -22.32 -12.39 5.58
CA ARG A 654 -22.17 -13.34 6.67
C ARG A 654 -21.81 -12.60 7.96
N LYS A 655 -22.69 -12.66 8.95
CA LYS A 655 -22.36 -12.21 10.32
C LYS A 655 -21.40 -13.22 10.96
N VAL A 656 -20.31 -12.73 11.56
CA VAL A 656 -19.29 -13.57 12.19
C VAL A 656 -19.05 -13.11 13.62
N ALA A 657 -18.70 -14.04 14.50
CA ALA A 657 -18.33 -13.70 15.86
C ALA A 657 -17.13 -12.73 15.91
N PRO A 658 -17.12 -11.77 16.84
CA PRO A 658 -15.93 -10.99 17.13
C PRO A 658 -14.77 -11.92 17.52
N THR A 659 -13.55 -11.57 17.13
CA THR A 659 -12.35 -12.38 17.42
C THR A 659 -11.31 -11.54 18.16
N TRP A 660 -10.19 -12.16 18.57
CA TRP A 660 -9.10 -11.48 19.29
C TRP A 660 -9.58 -10.64 20.50
N ILE A 661 -10.45 -11.18 21.36
CA ILE A 661 -10.79 -10.51 22.62
C ILE A 661 -9.57 -10.47 23.55
N GLN A 662 -9.30 -9.31 24.13
CA GLN A 662 -8.36 -9.09 25.20
C GLN A 662 -9.12 -8.58 26.42
N ALA A 663 -8.71 -9.04 27.60
CA ALA A 663 -9.13 -8.49 28.88
C ALA A 663 -7.87 -8.21 29.70
N LYS A 664 -7.69 -6.98 30.15
CA LYS A 664 -6.50 -6.55 30.92
C LYS A 664 -6.92 -5.75 32.14
N PRO A 665 -6.27 -5.94 33.30
CA PRO A 665 -6.49 -5.06 34.44
C PRO A 665 -6.06 -3.63 34.08
N ALA A 666 -6.87 -2.67 34.50
CA ALA A 666 -6.67 -1.24 34.33
C ALA A 666 -6.73 -0.54 35.69
N GLN A 667 -6.33 0.73 35.73
CA GLN A 667 -6.33 1.52 36.97
C GLN A 667 -7.72 1.56 37.62
N HIS A 668 -7.75 1.82 38.93
CA HIS A 668 -8.97 1.81 39.73
C HIS A 668 -9.66 0.44 39.67
N HIS A 669 -8.88 -0.65 39.81
CA HIS A 669 -9.34 -2.04 39.79
C HIS A 669 -10.23 -2.43 38.59
N ALA A 670 -10.28 -1.64 37.51
CA ALA A 670 -11.11 -1.88 36.34
C ALA A 670 -10.55 -2.99 35.45
N ILE A 671 -11.35 -3.46 34.50
CA ILE A 671 -10.90 -4.34 33.41
C ILE A 671 -11.20 -3.68 32.07
N GLU A 672 -10.15 -3.44 31.29
CA GLU A 672 -10.24 -2.97 29.92
C GLU A 672 -10.37 -4.16 28.96
N LEU A 673 -11.35 -4.07 28.08
CA LEU A 673 -11.64 -5.03 27.03
C LEU A 673 -11.37 -4.40 25.66
N SER A 674 -10.77 -5.16 24.78
CA SER A 674 -10.67 -4.82 23.35
C SER A 674 -10.84 -6.05 22.48
N TRP A 675 -11.34 -5.90 21.26
CA TRP A 675 -11.55 -7.02 20.34
C TRP A 675 -11.38 -6.61 18.87
N LYS A 676 -11.21 -7.61 17.99
CA LYS A 676 -11.29 -7.40 16.55
C LYS A 676 -12.76 -7.33 16.15
N GLU A 677 -13.10 -6.29 15.40
CA GLU A 677 -14.44 -6.11 14.84
C GLU A 677 -14.93 -7.33 14.04
N SER A 678 -16.25 -7.51 14.00
CA SER A 678 -16.88 -8.32 12.95
C SER A 678 -17.17 -7.44 11.73
N GLU A 679 -17.13 -8.02 10.54
CA GLU A 679 -17.58 -7.35 9.31
C GLU A 679 -19.02 -6.84 9.50
N VAL A 680 -19.28 -5.60 9.07
CA VAL A 680 -20.57 -4.86 9.17
C VAL A 680 -21.22 -4.77 10.56
N ALA A 681 -20.45 -4.97 11.63
CA ALA A 681 -20.96 -4.97 13.00
C ALA A 681 -21.21 -3.56 13.54
N GLN A 682 -22.47 -3.20 13.74
CA GLN A 682 -22.82 -1.87 14.25
C GLN A 682 -22.57 -1.73 15.75
N SER A 683 -22.77 -2.81 16.50
CA SER A 683 -22.66 -2.75 17.95
C SER A 683 -22.44 -4.12 18.57
N TYR A 684 -22.02 -4.12 19.83
CA TYR A 684 -21.70 -5.31 20.60
C TYR A 684 -22.37 -5.29 21.97
N ASP A 685 -22.80 -6.47 22.43
CA ASP A 685 -23.22 -6.69 23.81
C ASP A 685 -22.03 -7.32 24.58
N ILE A 686 -21.76 -6.80 25.77
CA ILE A 686 -20.64 -7.24 26.62
C ILE A 686 -21.17 -8.19 27.67
N LEU A 687 -20.68 -9.43 27.61
CA LEU A 687 -21.09 -10.51 28.49
C LEU A 687 -19.99 -10.77 29.52
N ARG A 688 -20.35 -10.97 30.78
CA ARG A 688 -19.43 -11.27 31.88
C ARG A 688 -19.93 -12.42 32.76
N LYS A 689 -19.01 -13.17 33.36
CA LYS A 689 -19.29 -14.00 34.55
C LYS A 689 -18.08 -14.01 35.48
N SER A 690 -18.25 -14.51 36.70
CA SER A 690 -17.12 -14.82 37.60
C SER A 690 -16.23 -15.92 37.00
N GLY A 691 -14.91 -15.74 37.10
CA GLY A 691 -13.93 -16.69 36.56
C GLY A 691 -14.06 -18.08 37.19
N GLY A 692 -14.01 -19.12 36.37
CA GLY A 692 -14.15 -20.52 36.80
C GLY A 692 -15.55 -20.89 37.30
N SER A 693 -16.53 -20.00 37.19
CA SER A 693 -17.93 -20.28 37.53
C SER A 693 -18.64 -21.03 36.40
N GLU A 694 -19.50 -21.98 36.80
CA GLU A 694 -20.48 -22.67 35.94
C GLU A 694 -21.74 -21.82 35.70
N SER A 695 -21.81 -20.61 36.27
CA SER A 695 -22.91 -19.67 36.03
C SER A 695 -22.95 -19.22 34.56
N SER A 696 -24.17 -18.92 34.08
CA SER A 696 -24.34 -18.26 32.78
C SER A 696 -23.71 -16.87 32.77
N TYR A 697 -23.32 -16.41 31.59
CA TYR A 697 -22.92 -15.01 31.40
C TYR A 697 -24.12 -14.08 31.62
N GLU A 698 -23.86 -12.95 32.29
CA GLU A 698 -24.75 -11.79 32.36
C GLU A 698 -24.32 -10.74 31.34
N VAL A 699 -25.28 -9.99 30.80
CA VAL A 699 -25.00 -8.82 29.95
C VAL A 699 -24.73 -7.63 30.87
N ILE A 700 -23.56 -7.02 30.75
CA ILE A 700 -23.14 -5.87 31.57
C ILE A 700 -23.19 -4.55 30.79
N ALA A 701 -23.23 -4.63 29.45
CA ALA A 701 -23.47 -3.50 28.56
C ALA A 701 -24.08 -4.00 27.25
N GLU A 702 -24.97 -3.22 26.65
CA GLU A 702 -25.63 -3.51 25.38
C GLU A 702 -25.29 -2.43 24.36
N GLN A 703 -25.30 -2.78 23.07
CA GLN A 703 -25.18 -1.82 21.96
C GLN A 703 -23.92 -0.93 21.98
N VAL A 704 -22.80 -1.44 22.49
CA VAL A 704 -21.49 -0.76 22.46
C VAL A 704 -21.04 -0.59 21.01
N GLN A 705 -20.84 0.66 20.55
CA GLN A 705 -20.58 0.98 19.14
C GLN A 705 -19.11 0.80 18.71
N GLY A 706 -18.17 0.79 19.67
CA GLY A 706 -16.74 0.62 19.41
C GLY A 706 -16.26 -0.81 19.69
N THR A 707 -14.97 -1.04 19.50
CA THR A 707 -14.30 -2.32 19.79
C THR A 707 -13.59 -2.36 21.15
N GLU A 708 -13.97 -1.45 22.05
CA GLU A 708 -13.39 -1.30 23.38
C GLU A 708 -14.47 -1.06 24.44
N PHE A 709 -14.21 -1.55 25.65
CA PHE A 709 -15.10 -1.35 26.80
C PHE A 709 -14.30 -1.42 28.11
N VAL A 710 -14.64 -0.58 29.09
CA VAL A 710 -14.01 -0.62 30.42
C VAL A 710 -15.05 -1.02 31.46
N ASP A 711 -14.90 -2.21 32.03
CA ASP A 711 -15.68 -2.65 33.17
C ASP A 711 -15.11 -2.05 34.47
N THR A 712 -15.81 -1.05 35.00
CA THR A 712 -15.48 -0.37 36.27
C THR A 712 -16.20 -0.95 37.47
N SER A 713 -17.03 -1.98 37.28
CA SER A 713 -17.85 -2.60 38.34
C SER A 713 -17.18 -3.82 38.98
N THR A 714 -15.90 -3.99 38.72
CA THR A 714 -15.05 -5.09 39.18
C THR A 714 -14.62 -4.92 40.63
N VAL A 715 -14.13 -6.00 41.23
CA VAL A 715 -13.67 -6.03 42.63
C VAL A 715 -12.26 -6.60 42.64
N ILE A 716 -11.34 -5.91 43.31
CA ILE A 716 -9.93 -6.30 43.38
C ILE A 716 -9.77 -7.75 43.87
N GLY A 717 -8.89 -8.50 43.21
CA GLY A 717 -8.62 -9.92 43.50
C GLY A 717 -9.58 -10.90 42.82
N ASN A 718 -10.75 -10.46 42.34
CA ASN A 718 -11.67 -11.32 41.61
C ASN A 718 -11.22 -11.51 40.15
N GLN A 719 -11.32 -12.74 39.66
CA GLN A 719 -11.20 -13.06 38.25
C GLN A 719 -12.57 -12.98 37.57
N TYR A 720 -12.60 -12.42 36.38
CA TYR A 720 -13.77 -12.31 35.52
C TYR A 720 -13.47 -12.92 34.15
N GLU A 721 -14.49 -13.51 33.53
CA GLU A 721 -14.44 -14.01 32.17
C GLU A 721 -15.46 -13.25 31.32
N TYR A 722 -15.04 -12.80 30.15
CA TYR A 722 -15.80 -11.94 29.24
C TYR A 722 -16.00 -12.61 27.88
N GLN A 723 -17.12 -12.31 27.25
CA GLN A 723 -17.38 -12.58 25.84
C GLN A 723 -18.00 -11.35 25.18
N ILE A 724 -17.71 -11.17 23.89
CA ILE A 724 -18.30 -10.11 23.08
C ILE A 724 -19.30 -10.75 22.14
N LYS A 725 -20.54 -10.32 22.22
CA LYS A 725 -21.61 -10.78 21.33
C LYS A 725 -21.89 -9.70 20.29
N LEU A 726 -21.98 -10.10 19.04
CA LEU A 726 -22.48 -9.22 18.00
C LEU A 726 -23.98 -8.97 18.24
N SER A 727 -24.34 -7.71 18.50
CA SER A 727 -25.70 -7.30 18.84
C SER A 727 -26.74 -7.81 17.85
N GLY A 728 -27.86 -8.31 18.37
CA GLY A 728 -28.97 -8.81 17.54
C GLY A 728 -28.72 -10.16 16.86
N THR A 729 -27.57 -10.81 17.11
CA THR A 729 -27.24 -12.15 16.56
C THR A 729 -27.00 -13.17 17.68
N ASN A 730 -26.60 -14.40 17.33
CA ASN A 730 -26.08 -15.39 18.29
C ASN A 730 -24.55 -15.57 18.17
N GLU A 731 -23.89 -14.70 17.42
CA GLU A 731 -22.44 -14.75 17.20
C GLU A 731 -21.72 -14.19 18.43
N VAL A 732 -20.93 -15.03 19.10
CA VAL A 732 -20.26 -14.72 20.37
C VAL A 732 -18.79 -15.09 20.27
N SER A 733 -17.91 -14.21 20.73
CA SER A 733 -16.47 -14.41 20.72
C SER A 733 -16.02 -15.59 21.59
N GLN A 734 -14.78 -16.06 21.38
CA GLN A 734 -14.08 -16.83 22.40
C GLN A 734 -14.00 -16.03 23.72
N PRO A 735 -13.90 -16.69 24.88
CA PRO A 735 -13.80 -15.98 26.16
C PRO A 735 -12.41 -15.35 26.36
N ALA A 736 -12.36 -14.23 27.09
CA ALA A 736 -11.13 -13.67 27.67
C ALA A 736 -11.28 -13.50 29.17
N SER A 737 -10.22 -13.80 29.92
CA SER A 737 -10.23 -13.69 31.38
C SER A 737 -9.22 -12.66 31.87
N ALA A 738 -9.59 -11.91 32.91
CA ALA A 738 -8.68 -11.02 33.62
C ALA A 738 -9.02 -10.98 35.11
N THR A 739 -7.98 -10.78 35.94
CA THR A 739 -8.13 -10.55 37.38
C THR A 739 -8.02 -9.06 37.63
N ALA A 740 -9.02 -8.48 38.28
CA ALA A 740 -8.98 -7.09 38.71
C ALA A 740 -7.87 -6.88 39.74
N THR A 741 -6.94 -5.98 39.46
CA THR A 741 -5.78 -5.69 40.31
C THR A 741 -5.32 -4.25 40.09
N ASP A 742 -4.79 -3.63 41.14
CA ASP A 742 -4.11 -2.33 41.03
C ASP A 742 -2.63 -2.49 40.61
N SER A 743 -2.14 -3.72 40.39
CA SER A 743 -0.81 -3.97 39.79
C SER A 743 -0.90 -3.91 38.26
N VAL A 744 -1.07 -2.71 37.70
CA VAL A 744 -1.26 -2.46 36.26
C VAL A 744 0.06 -2.05 35.61
N ALA A 745 0.26 -2.40 34.34
CA ALA A 745 1.48 -2.03 33.62
C ALA A 745 1.56 -0.51 33.47
N LEU A 746 2.69 0.09 33.83
CA LEU A 746 2.93 1.51 33.64
C LEU A 746 3.32 1.81 32.19
N ASP A 747 2.87 2.95 31.66
CA ASP A 747 3.31 3.43 30.36
C ASP A 747 4.82 3.75 30.40
N ARG A 748 5.54 3.27 29.39
CA ARG A 748 6.98 3.38 29.24
C ARG A 748 7.44 4.32 28.13
N LYS A 749 6.52 4.98 27.44
CA LYS A 749 6.82 5.86 26.29
C LYS A 749 7.89 6.90 26.58
N ASP A 750 7.87 7.48 27.78
CA ASP A 750 8.79 8.54 28.18
C ASP A 750 10.00 8.04 29.00
N TRP A 751 10.14 6.73 29.20
CA TRP A 751 11.21 6.19 30.04
C TRP A 751 12.59 6.36 29.40
N GLU A 752 13.57 6.69 30.22
CA GLU A 752 14.98 6.68 29.83
C GLU A 752 15.72 5.54 30.53
N VAL A 753 16.65 4.90 29.81
CA VAL A 753 17.36 3.73 30.31
C VAL A 753 18.86 3.84 30.17
N THR A 754 19.57 3.32 31.17
CA THR A 754 21.03 3.20 31.18
C THR A 754 21.42 1.81 31.66
N SER A 755 22.60 1.34 31.27
CA SER A 755 23.07 0.00 31.59
C SER A 755 24.59 -0.04 31.73
N SER A 756 25.11 -1.12 32.28
CA SER A 756 26.57 -1.35 32.38
C SER A 756 27.26 -1.56 31.02
N SER A 757 26.49 -1.84 29.96
CA SER A 757 26.99 -2.21 28.63
C SER A 757 25.86 -2.14 27.58
N GLY A 758 26.19 -2.28 26.31
CA GLY A 758 25.21 -2.53 25.24
C GLY A 758 24.27 -1.35 24.93
N LYS A 759 23.16 -1.65 24.24
CA LYS A 759 22.12 -0.68 23.86
C LYS A 759 20.89 -0.87 24.78
N PRO A 760 20.74 -0.09 25.86
CA PRO A 760 19.72 -0.35 26.87
C PRO A 760 18.29 -0.25 26.33
N GLN A 761 18.06 0.59 25.31
CA GLN A 761 16.71 0.82 24.76
C GLN A 761 15.99 -0.44 24.31
N GLY A 762 16.73 -1.45 23.80
CA GLY A 762 16.14 -2.69 23.29
C GLY A 762 15.48 -3.59 24.35
N ALA A 763 15.48 -3.19 25.63
CA ALA A 763 14.70 -3.87 26.66
C ALA A 763 13.36 -3.19 26.98
N ILE A 764 13.12 -1.97 26.48
CA ILE A 764 11.88 -1.20 26.76
C ILE A 764 11.20 -0.69 25.50
N ASP A 765 11.61 -1.15 24.32
CA ASP A 765 11.08 -0.67 23.03
C ASP A 765 9.79 -1.37 22.58
N GLY A 766 9.25 -2.31 23.36
CA GLY A 766 8.04 -3.06 22.97
C GLY A 766 8.26 -4.15 21.96
N ASN A 767 9.50 -4.38 21.51
CA ASN A 767 9.81 -5.35 20.50
C ASN A 767 10.38 -6.62 21.15
N ILE A 768 9.55 -7.67 21.27
CA ILE A 768 9.99 -8.97 21.81
C ILE A 768 11.13 -9.64 20.99
N TYR A 769 11.35 -9.19 19.76
CA TYR A 769 12.41 -9.68 18.88
C TYR A 769 13.72 -8.88 19.03
N SER A 770 13.68 -7.70 19.65
CA SER A 770 14.86 -6.96 20.06
C SER A 770 15.26 -7.33 21.51
N ARG A 771 16.46 -6.93 21.93
CA ARG A 771 16.92 -7.11 23.31
C ARG A 771 18.04 -6.13 23.67
N TRP A 772 18.15 -5.82 24.96
CA TRP A 772 19.43 -5.45 25.57
C TRP A 772 20.19 -6.72 25.97
N ASP A 773 21.53 -6.70 25.88
CA ASP A 773 22.37 -7.72 26.51
C ASP A 773 23.73 -7.20 26.98
N THR A 774 24.39 -8.00 27.83
CA THR A 774 25.69 -7.66 28.40
C THR A 774 26.84 -7.66 27.40
N GLY A 775 26.69 -8.30 26.23
CA GLY A 775 27.73 -8.52 25.22
C GLY A 775 28.87 -9.45 25.66
N VAL A 776 28.90 -9.82 26.94
CA VAL A 776 29.91 -10.65 27.59
C VAL A 776 29.26 -11.54 28.65
N ALA A 777 30.00 -12.54 29.11
CA ALA A 777 29.61 -13.41 30.22
C ALA A 777 29.21 -12.62 31.48
N GLN A 778 28.25 -13.13 32.24
CA GLN A 778 27.74 -12.45 33.44
C GLN A 778 28.83 -12.28 34.51
N ALA A 779 28.93 -11.06 35.04
CA ALA A 779 29.83 -10.70 36.13
C ALA A 779 29.10 -9.81 37.16
N PRO A 780 29.32 -10.03 38.48
CA PRO A 780 28.69 -9.23 39.52
C PRO A 780 28.92 -7.73 39.30
N GLY A 781 27.85 -6.93 39.43
CA GLY A 781 27.86 -5.48 39.26
C GLY A 781 27.36 -4.99 37.90
N GLN A 782 27.12 -5.89 36.93
CA GLN A 782 26.39 -5.53 35.71
C GLN A 782 24.97 -5.06 36.09
N PHE A 783 24.49 -3.99 35.45
CA PHE A 783 23.23 -3.36 35.84
C PHE A 783 22.39 -2.90 34.65
N TYR A 784 21.10 -2.77 34.91
CA TYR A 784 20.12 -2.10 34.06
C TYR A 784 19.31 -1.11 34.91
N GLN A 785 19.14 0.12 34.45
CA GLN A 785 18.48 1.21 35.18
C GLN A 785 17.44 1.90 34.31
N VAL A 786 16.29 2.20 34.91
CA VAL A 786 15.15 2.90 34.31
C VAL A 786 14.90 4.20 35.09
N ASP A 787 14.75 5.33 34.38
CA ASP A 787 14.11 6.57 34.85
C ASP A 787 12.70 6.62 34.27
N MET A 788 11.67 6.46 35.11
CA MET A 788 10.27 6.48 34.71
C MET A 788 9.75 7.90 34.42
N LYS A 789 10.57 8.94 34.62
CA LYS A 789 10.26 10.39 34.54
C LYS A 789 9.27 10.91 35.56
N THR A 790 8.19 10.17 35.82
CA THR A 790 7.14 10.50 36.77
C THR A 790 7.25 9.60 38.00
N PRO A 791 7.47 10.16 39.21
CA PRO A 791 7.43 9.40 40.44
C PRO A 791 6.08 8.70 40.63
N THR A 792 6.10 7.37 40.74
CA THR A 792 4.91 6.51 40.77
C THR A 792 5.08 5.44 41.86
N THR A 793 4.00 5.01 42.49
CA THR A 793 4.03 3.84 43.36
C THR A 793 4.14 2.59 42.51
N ILE A 794 5.15 1.75 42.75
CA ILE A 794 5.41 0.52 41.99
C ILE A 794 5.40 -0.69 42.92
N ASN A 795 5.02 -1.86 42.40
CA ASN A 795 4.90 -3.08 43.20
C ASN A 795 5.46 -4.34 42.51
N ARG A 796 5.70 -4.29 41.20
CA ARG A 796 6.25 -5.43 40.44
C ARG A 796 7.10 -4.98 39.26
N ILE A 797 8.17 -5.73 39.00
CA ILE A 797 8.96 -5.64 37.76
C ILE A 797 8.91 -7.01 37.07
N ARG A 798 8.62 -7.02 35.77
CA ARG A 798 8.71 -8.23 34.94
C ARG A 798 9.87 -8.08 33.96
N LEU A 799 10.76 -9.08 33.95
CA LEU A 799 11.83 -9.23 32.96
C LEU A 799 11.55 -10.44 32.08
N ARG A 800 11.67 -10.25 30.78
CA ARG A 800 11.47 -11.27 29.75
C ARG A 800 12.75 -11.50 28.99
N SER A 801 13.16 -12.75 28.87
CA SER A 801 14.32 -13.18 28.09
C SER A 801 13.99 -14.41 27.23
N GLU A 802 12.72 -14.65 26.87
CA GLU A 802 12.29 -15.86 26.17
C GLU A 802 12.95 -16.04 24.79
N GLY A 803 13.27 -14.94 24.09
CA GLY A 803 14.02 -15.02 22.83
C GLY A 803 15.45 -15.53 23.01
N SER A 804 15.95 -15.53 24.26
CA SER A 804 17.28 -15.97 24.69
C SER A 804 17.17 -16.69 26.03
N PRO A 805 16.53 -17.87 26.08
CA PRO A 805 15.96 -18.43 27.31
C PRO A 805 17.01 -18.79 28.38
N ASN A 806 18.30 -18.79 28.03
CA ASN A 806 19.41 -19.06 28.94
C ASN A 806 20.11 -17.80 29.46
N ASP A 807 19.78 -16.61 28.92
CA ASP A 807 20.45 -15.33 29.18
C ASP A 807 19.73 -14.50 30.26
N TYR A 808 19.05 -15.13 31.23
CA TYR A 808 18.48 -14.41 32.38
C TYR A 808 19.53 -14.14 33.47
N PRO A 809 19.35 -13.11 34.34
CA PRO A 809 20.31 -12.83 35.39
C PRO A 809 20.33 -13.97 36.41
N ARG A 810 21.50 -14.52 36.76
CA ARG A 810 21.54 -15.68 37.68
C ARG A 810 21.13 -15.34 39.11
N LYS A 811 21.55 -14.17 39.60
CA LYS A 811 21.04 -13.55 40.82
C LYS A 811 20.93 -12.05 40.60
N TYR A 812 19.99 -11.42 41.30
CA TYR A 812 19.75 -10.00 41.17
C TYR A 812 19.45 -9.34 42.52
N GLU A 813 19.64 -8.02 42.54
CA GLU A 813 19.17 -7.09 43.56
C GLU A 813 18.47 -5.92 42.85
N VAL A 814 17.36 -5.43 43.43
CA VAL A 814 16.60 -4.28 42.91
C VAL A 814 16.69 -3.13 43.89
N TYR A 815 17.03 -1.95 43.37
CA TYR A 815 17.15 -0.69 44.09
C TYR A 815 16.21 0.34 43.48
N VAL A 816 15.72 1.27 44.30
CA VAL A 816 14.90 2.39 43.82
C VAL A 816 15.42 3.72 44.31
N SER A 817 15.03 4.79 43.61
CA SER A 817 15.37 6.17 43.96
C SER A 817 14.29 7.14 43.47
N THR A 818 14.17 8.30 44.11
CA THR A 818 13.34 9.42 43.64
C THR A 818 14.15 10.50 42.91
N ASP A 819 15.47 10.53 43.09
CA ASP A 819 16.38 11.57 42.58
C ASP A 819 17.45 11.04 41.61
N GLY A 820 17.67 9.72 41.53
CA GLY A 820 18.69 9.06 40.70
C GLY A 820 20.08 9.00 41.35
N TYR A 821 20.27 9.65 42.50
CA TYR A 821 21.55 9.76 43.21
C TYR A 821 21.53 8.98 44.53
N THR A 822 20.47 9.12 45.30
CA THR A 822 20.26 8.47 46.59
C THR A 822 19.45 7.20 46.37
N TRP A 823 20.09 6.04 46.55
CA TRP A 823 19.46 4.73 46.34
C TRP A 823 19.05 4.09 47.66
N SER A 824 17.93 3.37 47.64
CA SER A 824 17.44 2.58 48.78
C SER A 824 18.40 1.45 49.14
N GLN A 825 18.13 0.73 50.24
CA GLN A 825 18.58 -0.66 50.36
C GLN A 825 17.87 -1.53 49.30
N PRO A 826 18.37 -2.74 48.96
CA PRO A 826 17.69 -3.62 48.02
C PRO A 826 16.24 -3.86 48.46
N ILE A 827 15.27 -3.50 47.61
CA ILE A 827 13.84 -3.73 47.87
C ILE A 827 13.40 -5.15 47.47
N ALA A 828 14.20 -5.82 46.64
CA ALA A 828 14.03 -7.22 46.27
C ALA A 828 15.39 -7.86 45.95
N THR A 829 15.55 -9.14 46.27
CA THR A 829 16.70 -9.95 45.85
C THR A 829 16.22 -11.36 45.46
N GLY A 830 16.91 -12.02 44.55
CA GLY A 830 16.48 -13.35 44.11
C GLY A 830 17.36 -14.02 43.07
N SER A 831 16.94 -15.20 42.64
CA SER A 831 17.48 -15.91 41.49
C SER A 831 16.62 -15.62 40.27
N GLY A 832 17.21 -15.53 39.07
CA GLY A 832 16.44 -15.27 37.85
C GLY A 832 15.91 -16.52 37.15
N SER A 833 15.06 -16.26 36.17
CA SER A 833 14.41 -17.20 35.25
C SER A 833 14.17 -16.48 33.92
N SER A 834 13.82 -17.23 32.86
CA SER A 834 13.59 -16.66 31.53
C SER A 834 12.41 -15.69 31.47
N ILE A 835 11.38 -15.92 32.29
CA ILE A 835 10.35 -14.94 32.63
C ILE A 835 10.46 -14.75 34.14
N LEU A 836 10.80 -13.55 34.57
CA LEU A 836 11.08 -13.23 35.96
C LEU A 836 10.14 -12.12 36.44
N ASP A 837 9.22 -12.49 37.34
CA ASP A 837 8.41 -11.53 38.10
C ASP A 837 9.07 -11.25 39.45
N ILE A 838 9.49 -10.00 39.64
CA ILE A 838 10.08 -9.48 40.88
C ILE A 838 8.98 -8.70 41.61
N ASN A 839 8.38 -9.31 42.62
CA ASN A 839 7.33 -8.69 43.44
C ASN A 839 7.93 -8.11 44.73
N PHE A 840 7.43 -6.95 45.16
CA PHE A 840 7.83 -6.28 46.40
C PHE A 840 6.67 -5.46 46.97
N SER A 841 6.81 -4.96 48.20
CA SER A 841 5.79 -4.10 48.80
C SER A 841 5.66 -2.79 48.00
N PRO A 842 4.44 -2.25 47.81
CA PRO A 842 4.25 -0.99 47.08
C PRO A 842 5.20 0.11 47.55
N THR A 843 6.00 0.63 46.62
CA THR A 843 7.11 1.54 46.91
C THR A 843 7.05 2.74 45.97
N TYR A 844 7.08 3.95 46.53
CA TYR A 844 7.10 5.18 45.74
C TYR A 844 8.49 5.43 45.15
N ALA A 845 8.61 5.48 43.82
CA ALA A 845 9.89 5.59 43.14
C ALA A 845 9.77 6.32 41.79
N ARG A 846 10.89 6.89 41.32
CA ARG A 846 11.05 7.37 39.94
C ARG A 846 12.07 6.54 39.17
N PHE A 847 13.12 6.09 39.84
CA PHE A 847 14.18 5.29 39.26
C PHE A 847 14.15 3.87 39.81
N VAL A 848 14.44 2.91 38.95
CA VAL A 848 14.64 1.48 39.28
C VAL A 848 16.00 1.06 38.76
N LYS A 849 16.80 0.35 39.56
CA LYS A 849 18.08 -0.23 39.16
C LYS A 849 18.14 -1.70 39.55
N ILE A 850 18.39 -2.55 38.56
CA ILE A 850 18.55 -4.00 38.71
C ILE A 850 20.03 -4.31 38.57
N ILE A 851 20.63 -4.93 39.57
CA ILE A 851 22.04 -5.32 39.57
C ILE A 851 22.11 -6.84 39.59
N GLN A 852 22.83 -7.40 38.62
CA GLN A 852 23.16 -8.82 38.58
C GLN A 852 24.36 -9.09 39.50
N THR A 853 24.31 -10.14 40.31
CA THR A 853 25.27 -10.35 41.42
C THR A 853 26.08 -11.65 41.37
N MET A 854 25.99 -12.43 40.28
CA MET A 854 26.61 -13.76 40.17
C MET A 854 27.53 -13.88 38.94
N LYS A 855 28.42 -14.87 38.90
CA LYS A 855 29.17 -15.20 37.67
C LYS A 855 28.45 -16.29 36.88
N ALA A 856 28.37 -16.16 35.56
CA ALA A 856 27.86 -17.22 34.67
C ALA A 856 28.53 -17.14 33.30
N GLY A 857 28.62 -18.27 32.59
CA GLY A 857 29.23 -18.33 31.25
C GLY A 857 28.36 -17.74 30.13
N ASN A 858 27.05 -17.61 30.36
CA ASN A 858 26.11 -17.01 29.41
C ASN A 858 26.02 -15.50 29.60
N TYR A 859 25.32 -14.82 28.69
CA TYR A 859 25.06 -13.38 28.78
C TYR A 859 23.90 -13.13 29.76
N TRP A 860 23.70 -11.87 30.13
CA TRP A 860 22.41 -11.41 30.65
C TRP A 860 21.74 -10.55 29.59
N SER A 861 20.54 -10.92 29.19
CA SER A 861 19.71 -10.26 28.20
C SER A 861 18.33 -9.94 28.78
N ILE A 862 17.73 -8.89 28.25
CA ILE A 862 16.35 -8.49 28.52
C ILE A 862 15.73 -8.14 27.16
N HIS A 863 14.76 -8.94 26.73
CA HIS A 863 13.94 -8.69 25.54
C HIS A 863 12.81 -7.71 25.84
N ASP A 864 12.26 -7.75 27.06
CA ASP A 864 11.22 -6.82 27.47
C ASP A 864 11.27 -6.64 29.00
N LEU A 865 11.23 -5.38 29.45
CA LEU A 865 11.13 -4.95 30.83
C LEU A 865 9.87 -4.13 30.99
N GLN A 866 9.02 -4.54 31.95
CA GLN A 866 7.81 -3.83 32.31
C GLN A 866 7.72 -3.63 33.83
N ILE A 867 7.36 -2.42 34.25
CA ILE A 867 7.12 -2.06 35.66
C ILE A 867 5.60 -1.91 35.86
N TYR A 868 5.11 -2.33 37.02
CA TYR A 868 3.69 -2.26 37.40
C TYR A 868 3.51 -1.47 38.70
N GLY A 869 2.39 -0.77 38.83
CA GLY A 869 2.14 0.16 39.92
C GLY A 869 0.71 0.65 40.03
#